data_AF-A0A2S7KY22-F1
#
_entry.id   AF-A0A2S7KY22-F1
#
_cell.length_a   1.000
_cell.length_b   1.000
_cell.length_c   1.000
_cell.angle_alpha   90.00
_cell.angle_beta   90.00
_cell.angle_gamma   90.00
#
_symmetry.space_group_name_H-M   'P 1'
#
loop_
_entity.id
_entity.type
_entity.pdbx_description
1 polymer ?
#
loop_
_entity_poly.entity_id
_entity_poly.type
_entity_poly.pdbx_seq_one_letter_code
_entity_poly.pdbx_strand_id
1 'polypeptide(L)'
;MIKTLSNITNISVIDQNVKDDILSFTKIEFDDNELGSGGFGSVHSVQSIDAKPKNDFVLKIFTEEEHKEHAFETIERLHQKIKKHQQKTKTPIYHDFPELLGLPFIAFKGYNDTTEKHCVAFLMYNLEKLDYEDYGSDASQLEDYKKLNLNDKLYLAYQLSKTIDFLHQINFIHADLSENSLWFNSKRKQLAIIDFDSGYHFDSQDKPTTIGKIGHWIGSKYRNIIGQKKDSSNLTTLDRLYEEYWVLANANFEIIFGVMPFFFLSDTDDNTKKTYLKKHVWPNIEYSSELFNKANTNQHQGILDILKQLEEAGFSELIEAFKIVFNSGYTAENKRLTSKEWRDLLFVFNESLENKPLIKWFKSSENSIKQKNEKVSFSFDAEKYNRIYVDNVLVPFNKNKITLSFQDHKQVTLKVVNDFEIVEDFIEIKADKIAPIISKFKATKLLRDSLDPVELSWSVENAKTITISNTDKLSFKDDSVKVKPKVETSYVLTAIGFFDEEITSEITIDVIKPIIESFTWEINLDIAINNIDLNWQTNYTESVEILPNVKEKNPIGTAHVIINKETIFKLIAKGLFSNIEKEITAEPFPVPVVKQIFAEAPKIEITTNINLKEVNFPKELLTVNNIQFSNEVHFNNFEIDSTELKNTLEFPLFEYENVLEKKIYRKKITVTDIYKRVIKKLIKIT
;
A
#
# COMPACT_ATOMS: atom_id res chain seq x y z
N MET A 1 -26.81 30.33 -9.58
CA MET A 1 -28.03 29.68 -9.04
C MET A 1 -27.78 28.19 -9.10
N ILE A 2 -28.08 27.40 -8.07
CA ILE A 2 -27.75 25.96 -8.12
C ILE A 2 -28.81 25.21 -8.93
N LYS A 3 -28.37 24.45 -9.95
CA LYS A 3 -29.19 23.53 -10.75
C LYS A 3 -28.81 22.08 -10.47
N THR A 4 -29.70 21.17 -10.88
CA THR A 4 -29.54 19.72 -10.66
C THR A 4 -29.73 18.96 -11.97
N LEU A 5 -28.86 17.97 -12.22
CA LEU A 5 -29.16 16.88 -13.13
C LEU A 5 -29.47 15.59 -12.34
N SER A 6 -30.58 14.95 -12.69
CA SER A 6 -31.06 13.69 -12.13
C SER A 6 -31.25 12.64 -13.25
N ASN A 7 -31.78 11.45 -12.91
CA ASN A 7 -32.06 10.37 -13.87
C ASN A 7 -30.86 10.03 -14.77
N ILE A 8 -29.69 9.88 -14.15
CA ILE A 8 -28.43 9.64 -14.85
C ILE A 8 -28.44 8.24 -15.48
N THR A 9 -28.16 8.19 -16.79
CA THR A 9 -28.17 6.98 -17.61
C THR A 9 -27.00 7.00 -18.60
N ASN A 10 -26.71 5.84 -19.22
CA ASN A 10 -25.68 5.69 -20.26
C ASN A 10 -24.32 6.27 -19.83
N ILE A 11 -23.84 5.90 -18.65
CA ILE A 11 -22.55 6.39 -18.15
C ILE A 11 -21.41 5.68 -18.91
N SER A 12 -20.61 6.46 -19.64
CA SER A 12 -19.30 6.05 -20.12
C SER A 12 -18.22 6.73 -19.29
N VAL A 13 -17.34 5.96 -18.68
CA VAL A 13 -16.33 6.43 -17.70
C VAL A 13 -14.97 5.81 -17.94
N ILE A 14 -13.86 6.51 -17.69
CA ILE A 14 -12.47 5.99 -17.67
C ILE A 14 -11.84 6.15 -16.28
N ASP A 15 -10.90 5.28 -15.89
CA ASP A 15 -10.28 5.33 -14.55
C ASP A 15 -9.54 6.66 -14.31
N GLN A 16 -9.57 7.17 -13.08
CA GLN A 16 -9.09 8.51 -12.74
C GLN A 16 -7.89 8.51 -11.78
N ASN A 17 -8.04 7.85 -10.63
CA ASN A 17 -7.26 8.02 -9.41
C ASN A 17 -7.05 6.71 -8.62
N VAL A 18 -7.38 5.55 -9.22
CA VAL A 18 -7.25 4.17 -8.68
C VAL A 18 -8.17 3.87 -7.48
N LYS A 19 -8.13 4.67 -6.41
CA LYS A 19 -8.89 4.42 -5.17
C LYS A 19 -10.16 5.26 -5.02
N ASP A 20 -10.16 6.47 -5.55
CA ASP A 20 -11.23 7.46 -5.36
C ASP A 20 -12.02 7.73 -6.66
N ASP A 21 -12.11 6.71 -7.52
CA ASP A 21 -12.73 6.83 -8.83
C ASP A 21 -14.24 7.01 -8.72
N ILE A 22 -14.75 7.98 -9.46
CA ILE A 22 -16.17 8.17 -9.70
C ILE A 22 -16.53 7.28 -10.88
N LEU A 23 -17.12 6.12 -10.59
CA LEU A 23 -17.53 5.15 -11.61
C LEU A 23 -19.02 5.25 -11.96
N SER A 24 -19.82 5.78 -11.04
CA SER A 24 -21.26 5.98 -11.18
C SER A 24 -21.74 7.01 -10.16
N PHE A 25 -22.86 7.68 -10.45
CA PHE A 25 -23.57 8.57 -9.54
C PHE A 25 -25.02 8.69 -10.00
N THR A 26 -25.87 9.22 -9.14
CA THR A 26 -27.32 9.35 -9.38
C THR A 26 -27.78 10.79 -9.52
N LYS A 27 -27.01 11.74 -8.96
CA LYS A 27 -27.32 13.17 -8.96
C LYS A 27 -26.06 14.02 -9.03
N ILE A 28 -26.12 15.11 -9.78
CA ILE A 28 -25.09 16.16 -9.81
C ILE A 28 -25.71 17.55 -9.64
N GLU A 29 -25.10 18.36 -8.79
CA GLU A 29 -25.48 19.75 -8.54
C GLU A 29 -24.38 20.68 -9.04
N PHE A 30 -24.74 21.72 -9.77
CA PHE A 30 -23.81 22.64 -10.41
C PHE A 30 -24.31 24.10 -10.29
N ASP A 31 -23.39 25.05 -10.37
CA ASP A 31 -23.75 26.47 -10.46
C ASP A 31 -24.08 26.83 -11.90
N ASP A 32 -25.25 27.42 -12.11
CA ASP A 32 -25.79 27.82 -13.42
C ASP A 32 -25.06 29.00 -14.06
N ASN A 33 -24.13 29.63 -13.33
CA ASN A 33 -23.26 30.64 -13.91
C ASN A 33 -22.25 29.94 -14.83
N GLU A 34 -22.37 30.19 -16.13
CA GLU A 34 -21.45 29.66 -17.13
C GLU A 34 -20.04 30.19 -16.90
N LEU A 35 -19.06 29.29 -16.79
CA LEU A 35 -17.64 29.63 -16.82
C LEU A 35 -17.20 29.98 -18.25
N GLY A 36 -17.84 29.35 -19.23
CA GLY A 36 -17.65 29.60 -20.64
C GLY A 36 -18.71 28.88 -21.47
N SER A 37 -18.98 29.40 -22.66
CA SER A 37 -19.86 28.78 -23.64
C SER A 37 -19.15 28.63 -24.98
N GLY A 38 -19.28 27.44 -25.56
CA GLY A 38 -18.78 27.12 -26.90
C GLY A 38 -19.91 26.98 -27.91
N GLY A 39 -19.57 26.60 -29.14
CA GLY A 39 -20.57 26.41 -30.22
C GLY A 39 -21.56 25.26 -29.99
N PHE A 40 -21.31 24.37 -29.02
CA PHE A 40 -22.08 23.13 -28.84
C PHE A 40 -22.60 22.91 -27.40
N GLY A 41 -22.19 23.72 -26.42
CA GLY A 41 -22.61 23.56 -25.02
C GLY A 41 -21.99 24.58 -24.07
N SER A 42 -22.49 24.62 -22.83
CA SER A 42 -21.97 25.50 -21.78
C SER A 42 -21.32 24.74 -20.63
N VAL A 43 -20.30 25.35 -20.03
CA VAL A 43 -19.45 24.76 -18.99
C VAL A 43 -19.77 25.41 -17.64
N HIS A 44 -20.00 24.56 -16.64
CA HIS A 44 -20.48 24.96 -15.32
C HIS A 44 -19.60 24.40 -14.20
N SER A 45 -19.50 25.12 -13.08
CA SER A 45 -18.80 24.62 -11.89
C SER A 45 -19.63 23.56 -11.16
N VAL A 46 -19.04 22.41 -10.87
CA VAL A 46 -19.69 21.38 -10.04
C VAL A 46 -19.64 21.80 -8.56
N GLN A 47 -20.75 21.61 -7.87
CA GLN A 47 -20.89 21.87 -6.43
C GLN A 47 -20.88 20.57 -5.65
N SER A 48 -21.69 19.58 -6.07
CA SER A 48 -21.77 18.29 -5.41
C SER A 48 -22.11 17.15 -6.37
N ILE A 49 -21.67 15.94 -6.03
CA ILE A 49 -22.04 14.69 -6.69
C ILE A 49 -22.57 13.75 -5.61
N ASP A 50 -23.81 13.25 -5.75
CA ASP A 50 -24.51 12.46 -4.73
C ASP A 50 -24.42 13.09 -3.32
N ALA A 51 -24.69 14.40 -3.24
CA ALA A 51 -24.62 15.22 -2.02
C ALA A 51 -23.23 15.34 -1.36
N LYS A 52 -22.17 14.83 -2.00
CA LYS A 52 -20.79 15.05 -1.56
C LYS A 52 -20.22 16.27 -2.28
N PRO A 53 -19.73 17.29 -1.56
CA PRO A 53 -19.10 18.46 -2.17
C PRO A 53 -17.93 18.06 -3.08
N LYS A 54 -17.93 18.56 -4.32
CA LYS A 54 -16.95 18.24 -5.35
C LYS A 54 -16.64 19.46 -6.20
N ASN A 55 -15.66 20.23 -5.72
CA ASN A 55 -15.28 21.49 -6.35
C ASN A 55 -14.20 21.32 -7.42
N ASP A 56 -13.59 20.14 -7.54
CA ASP A 56 -12.43 19.89 -8.41
C ASP A 56 -12.83 19.62 -9.88
N PHE A 57 -14.12 19.71 -10.21
CA PHE A 57 -14.68 19.32 -11.51
C PHE A 57 -15.51 20.44 -12.14
N VAL A 58 -15.63 20.34 -13.47
CA VAL A 58 -16.55 21.14 -14.28
C VAL A 58 -17.47 20.22 -15.08
N LEU A 59 -18.63 20.74 -15.45
CA LEU A 59 -19.68 20.03 -16.16
C LEU A 59 -20.00 20.76 -17.46
N LYS A 60 -19.74 20.13 -18.62
CA LYS A 60 -20.15 20.65 -19.94
C LYS A 60 -21.51 20.04 -20.29
N ILE A 61 -22.50 20.87 -20.58
CA ILE A 61 -23.89 20.45 -20.86
C ILE A 61 -24.25 20.78 -22.30
N PHE A 62 -24.79 19.78 -23.02
CA PHE A 62 -25.27 19.88 -24.39
C PHE A 62 -26.80 19.82 -24.42
N THR A 63 -27.43 20.82 -25.03
CA THR A 63 -28.89 20.94 -25.09
C THR A 63 -29.46 20.83 -26.52
N GLU A 64 -28.63 20.96 -27.55
CA GLU A 64 -29.04 20.80 -28.95
C GLU A 64 -29.03 19.31 -29.38
N GLU A 65 -30.14 18.84 -29.97
CA GLU A 65 -30.38 17.41 -30.27
C GLU A 65 -29.34 16.78 -31.21
N GLU A 66 -28.95 17.49 -32.29
CA GLU A 66 -28.03 16.95 -33.30
C GLU A 66 -26.60 16.83 -32.77
N HIS A 67 -26.18 17.78 -31.92
CA HIS A 67 -24.82 17.84 -31.39
C HIS A 67 -24.62 16.97 -30.15
N LYS A 68 -25.66 16.78 -29.31
CA LYS A 68 -25.53 16.03 -28.06
C LYS A 68 -25.28 14.53 -28.27
N GLU A 69 -25.98 13.90 -29.22
CA GLU A 69 -25.84 12.45 -29.43
C GLU A 69 -24.47 12.13 -30.04
N HIS A 70 -24.04 12.92 -31.02
CA HIS A 70 -22.72 12.75 -31.62
C HIS A 70 -21.59 12.89 -30.58
N ALA A 71 -21.60 13.96 -29.80
CA ALA A 71 -20.57 14.21 -28.81
C ALA A 71 -20.48 13.03 -27.82
N PHE A 72 -21.64 12.52 -27.38
CA PHE A 72 -21.70 11.34 -26.52
C PHE A 72 -21.06 10.10 -27.17
N GLU A 73 -21.45 9.77 -28.40
CA GLU A 73 -20.92 8.58 -29.11
C GLU A 73 -19.41 8.66 -29.35
N THR A 74 -18.89 9.85 -29.69
CA THR A 74 -17.45 10.08 -29.89
C THR A 74 -16.69 9.84 -28.59
N ILE A 75 -17.09 10.48 -27.49
CA ILE A 75 -16.41 10.29 -26.20
C ILE A 75 -16.57 8.86 -25.69
N GLU A 76 -17.73 8.23 -25.90
CA GLU A 76 -17.95 6.84 -25.50
C GLU A 76 -16.98 5.87 -26.20
N ARG A 77 -16.81 6.01 -27.52
CA ARG A 77 -15.87 5.19 -28.30
C ARG A 77 -14.42 5.48 -27.90
N LEU A 78 -14.07 6.73 -27.64
CA LEU A 78 -12.76 7.11 -27.13
C LEU A 78 -12.47 6.45 -25.77
N HIS A 79 -13.43 6.48 -24.84
CA HIS A 79 -13.34 5.78 -23.57
C HIS A 79 -13.11 4.27 -23.73
N GLN A 80 -13.82 3.61 -24.66
CA GLN A 80 -13.62 2.19 -24.93
C GLN A 80 -12.19 1.88 -25.42
N LYS A 81 -11.62 2.74 -26.26
CA LYS A 81 -10.24 2.61 -26.75
C LYS A 81 -9.23 2.86 -25.62
N ILE A 82 -9.45 3.88 -24.80
CA ILE A 82 -8.61 4.21 -23.64
C ILE A 82 -8.64 3.09 -22.60
N LYS A 83 -9.81 2.51 -22.32
CA LYS A 83 -9.94 1.36 -21.40
C LYS A 83 -9.08 0.17 -21.80
N LYS A 84 -9.01 -0.13 -23.10
CA LYS A 84 -8.13 -1.21 -23.60
C LYS A 84 -6.66 -0.92 -23.29
N HIS A 85 -6.25 0.35 -23.38
CA HIS A 85 -4.91 0.79 -22.97
C HIS A 85 -4.71 0.66 -21.45
N GLN A 86 -5.64 1.17 -20.64
CA GLN A 86 -5.59 1.09 -19.17
C GLN A 86 -5.54 -0.36 -18.65
N GLN A 87 -6.27 -1.28 -19.29
CA GLN A 87 -6.21 -2.71 -18.96
C GLN A 87 -4.82 -3.31 -19.23
N LYS A 88 -4.12 -2.83 -20.26
CA LYS A 88 -2.78 -3.27 -20.63
C LYS A 88 -1.72 -2.70 -19.68
N THR A 89 -1.79 -1.42 -19.34
CA THR A 89 -0.79 -0.72 -18.52
C THR A 89 -1.04 -0.83 -17.02
N LYS A 90 -2.28 -1.13 -16.61
CA LYS A 90 -2.78 -1.13 -15.23
C LYS A 90 -2.62 0.23 -14.54
N THR A 91 -2.61 1.29 -15.33
CA THR A 91 -2.49 2.68 -14.87
C THR A 91 -3.63 3.51 -15.47
N PRO A 92 -4.21 4.47 -14.71
CA PRO A 92 -5.14 5.43 -15.27
C PRO A 92 -4.50 6.24 -16.41
N ILE A 93 -5.30 6.70 -17.38
CA ILE A 93 -4.74 7.32 -18.59
C ILE A 93 -3.97 8.61 -18.28
N TYR A 94 -4.41 9.37 -17.28
CA TYR A 94 -3.78 10.62 -16.82
C TYR A 94 -2.39 10.42 -16.19
N HIS A 95 -2.00 9.18 -15.91
CA HIS A 95 -0.66 8.83 -15.45
C HIS A 95 0.28 8.44 -16.60
N ASP A 96 -0.26 7.93 -17.71
CA ASP A 96 0.54 7.59 -18.89
C ASP A 96 0.67 8.80 -19.84
N PHE A 97 -0.42 9.57 -19.96
CA PHE A 97 -0.57 10.79 -20.75
C PHE A 97 -1.27 11.86 -19.91
N PRO A 98 -0.54 12.55 -19.01
CA PRO A 98 -1.08 13.65 -18.21
C PRO A 98 -1.70 14.78 -19.05
N GLU A 99 -1.30 14.90 -20.32
CA GLU A 99 -1.85 15.85 -21.30
C GLU A 99 -3.32 15.63 -21.60
N LEU A 100 -3.83 14.41 -21.36
CA LEU A 100 -5.25 14.11 -21.55
C LEU A 100 -6.11 14.60 -20.38
N LEU A 101 -5.57 15.32 -19.38
CA LEU A 101 -6.34 15.74 -18.20
C LEU A 101 -7.62 16.52 -18.49
N GLY A 102 -7.68 17.25 -19.61
CA GLY A 102 -8.88 17.95 -20.06
C GLY A 102 -9.91 17.07 -20.77
N LEU A 103 -9.60 15.79 -21.02
CA LEU A 103 -10.55 14.80 -21.55
C LEU A 103 -11.64 14.54 -20.51
N PRO A 104 -12.93 14.57 -20.90
CA PRO A 104 -14.02 14.07 -20.07
C PRO A 104 -13.69 12.70 -19.49
N PHE A 105 -13.70 12.55 -18.18
CA PHE A 105 -13.54 11.22 -17.57
C PHE A 105 -14.88 10.51 -17.47
N ILE A 106 -16.00 11.24 -17.55
CA ILE A 106 -17.37 10.70 -17.61
C ILE A 106 -18.15 11.44 -18.69
N ALA A 107 -18.83 10.67 -19.56
CA ALA A 107 -19.92 11.13 -20.39
C ALA A 107 -21.21 10.41 -20.00
N PHE A 108 -22.33 11.13 -19.93
CA PHE A 108 -23.61 10.55 -19.50
C PHE A 108 -24.81 11.29 -20.10
N LYS A 109 -25.96 10.63 -20.06
CA LYS A 109 -27.28 11.23 -20.34
C LYS A 109 -27.99 11.51 -19.03
N GLY A 110 -28.61 12.68 -18.91
CA GLY A 110 -29.29 13.10 -17.69
C GLY A 110 -30.54 13.92 -17.96
N TYR A 111 -31.31 14.17 -16.90
CA TYR A 111 -32.49 15.04 -16.92
C TYR A 111 -32.20 16.29 -16.10
N ASN A 112 -32.35 17.47 -16.70
CA ASN A 112 -32.20 18.74 -16.00
C ASN A 112 -33.53 19.09 -15.31
N ASP A 113 -33.55 19.02 -13.98
CA ASP A 113 -34.76 19.21 -13.18
C ASP A 113 -35.32 20.64 -13.29
N THR A 114 -34.45 21.62 -13.57
CA THR A 114 -34.84 23.03 -13.65
C THR A 114 -35.40 23.41 -15.02
N THR A 115 -34.82 22.86 -16.09
CA THR A 115 -35.30 23.14 -17.46
C THR A 115 -36.27 22.10 -18.00
N GLU A 116 -36.50 21.01 -17.24
CA GLU A 116 -37.37 19.88 -17.60
C GLU A 116 -37.00 19.24 -18.94
N LYS A 117 -35.69 19.05 -19.20
CA LYS A 117 -35.17 18.54 -20.49
C LYS A 117 -34.10 17.48 -20.30
N HIS A 118 -34.08 16.52 -21.22
CA HIS A 118 -32.96 15.59 -21.36
C HIS A 118 -31.74 16.27 -21.98
N CYS A 119 -30.56 15.97 -21.43
CA CYS A 119 -29.29 16.49 -21.90
C CYS A 119 -28.22 15.41 -21.93
N VAL A 120 -27.17 15.66 -22.69
CA VAL A 120 -25.89 14.98 -22.55
C VAL A 120 -24.98 15.88 -21.76
N ALA A 121 -24.19 15.32 -20.85
CA ALA A 121 -23.23 16.08 -20.09
C ALA A 121 -21.92 15.33 -19.88
N PHE A 122 -20.83 16.11 -19.80
CA PHE A 122 -19.47 15.62 -19.60
C PHE A 122 -18.90 16.16 -18.31
N LEU A 123 -18.35 15.26 -17.50
CA LEU A 123 -17.63 15.62 -16.28
C LEU A 123 -16.12 15.61 -16.58
N MET A 124 -15.47 16.72 -16.26
CA MET A 124 -14.05 16.98 -16.53
C MET A 124 -13.37 17.56 -15.29
N TYR A 125 -12.04 17.47 -15.22
CA TYR A 125 -11.27 18.18 -14.21
C TYR A 125 -11.37 19.70 -14.42
N ASN A 126 -11.49 20.45 -13.33
CA ASN A 126 -11.42 21.90 -13.37
C ASN A 126 -9.94 22.34 -13.48
N LEU A 127 -9.47 22.60 -14.70
CA LEU A 127 -8.07 22.92 -14.97
C LEU A 127 -7.58 24.19 -14.25
N GLU A 128 -8.41 25.22 -14.10
CA GLU A 128 -8.07 26.44 -13.35
C GLU A 128 -7.74 26.13 -11.88
N LYS A 129 -8.53 25.28 -11.23
CA LYS A 129 -8.26 24.84 -9.84
C LYS A 129 -7.04 23.93 -9.72
N LEU A 130 -6.56 23.42 -10.84
CA LEU A 130 -5.34 22.63 -10.95
C LEU A 130 -4.13 23.49 -11.36
N ASP A 131 -4.22 24.82 -11.22
CA ASP A 131 -3.19 25.79 -11.60
C ASP A 131 -2.79 25.72 -13.09
N TYR A 132 -3.73 25.37 -13.97
CA TYR A 132 -3.52 25.53 -15.41
C TYR A 132 -4.07 26.87 -15.89
N GLU A 133 -3.33 27.51 -16.78
CA GLU A 133 -3.70 28.72 -17.51
C GLU A 133 -4.15 28.35 -18.92
N ASP A 134 -5.23 28.97 -19.39
CA ASP A 134 -5.68 28.85 -20.78
C ASP A 134 -4.65 29.52 -21.71
N TYR A 135 -4.12 28.74 -22.66
CA TYR A 135 -3.11 29.19 -23.61
C TYR A 135 -3.70 30.09 -24.70
N GLY A 136 -4.95 29.86 -25.12
CA GLY A 136 -5.58 30.61 -26.21
C GLY A 136 -6.31 31.88 -25.78
N SER A 137 -6.49 32.07 -24.47
CA SER A 137 -7.26 33.19 -23.94
C SER A 137 -6.59 34.55 -24.16
N ASP A 138 -7.30 35.46 -24.84
CA ASP A 138 -6.91 36.88 -24.99
C ASP A 138 -6.76 37.60 -23.63
N ALA A 139 -7.41 37.11 -22.58
CA ALA A 139 -7.31 37.65 -21.24
C ALA A 139 -6.07 37.14 -20.48
N SER A 140 -5.52 36.00 -20.89
CA SER A 140 -4.32 35.41 -20.30
C SER A 140 -3.08 36.11 -20.85
N GLN A 141 -2.37 36.87 -20.00
CA GLN A 141 -1.10 37.46 -20.43
C GLN A 141 0.02 36.42 -20.60
N LEU A 142 -0.22 35.14 -20.20
CA LEU A 142 0.73 34.03 -20.31
C LEU A 142 2.12 34.37 -19.76
N GLU A 143 2.18 35.18 -18.70
CA GLU A 143 3.45 35.70 -18.16
C GLU A 143 4.33 34.56 -17.64
N ASP A 144 3.74 33.55 -17.03
CA ASP A 144 4.50 32.41 -16.50
C ASP A 144 4.96 31.46 -17.62
N TYR A 145 4.18 31.33 -18.69
CA TYR A 145 4.59 30.62 -19.89
C TYR A 145 5.74 31.35 -20.62
N LYS A 146 5.68 32.68 -20.76
CA LYS A 146 6.74 33.49 -21.38
C LYS A 146 8.08 33.38 -20.65
N LYS A 147 8.05 33.16 -19.32
CA LYS A 147 9.25 32.95 -18.48
C LYS A 147 9.90 31.58 -18.68
N LEU A 148 9.23 30.63 -19.33
CA LEU A 148 9.82 29.32 -19.58
C LEU A 148 11.05 29.43 -20.46
N ASN A 149 12.08 28.68 -20.09
CA ASN A 149 13.24 28.52 -20.94
C ASN A 149 12.92 27.60 -22.12
N LEU A 150 13.78 27.62 -23.14
CA LEU A 150 13.61 26.82 -24.35
C LEU A 150 13.57 25.31 -24.09
N ASN A 151 14.27 24.82 -23.06
CA ASN A 151 14.27 23.41 -22.69
C ASN A 151 12.89 22.97 -22.21
N ASP A 152 12.26 23.76 -21.35
CA ASP A 152 10.89 23.49 -20.87
C ASP A 152 9.88 23.55 -22.02
N LYS A 153 10.04 24.50 -22.96
CA LYS A 153 9.16 24.61 -24.13
C LYS A 153 9.29 23.43 -25.10
N LEU A 154 10.51 22.93 -25.32
CA LEU A 154 10.74 21.70 -26.09
C LEU A 154 10.11 20.47 -25.42
N TYR A 155 10.07 20.45 -24.08
CA TYR A 155 9.36 19.42 -23.33
C TYR A 155 7.85 19.49 -23.53
N LEU A 156 7.24 20.68 -23.50
CA LEU A 156 5.81 20.83 -23.82
C LEU A 156 5.48 20.43 -25.27
N ALA A 157 6.31 20.81 -26.24
CA ALA A 157 6.11 20.40 -27.64
C ALA A 157 6.18 18.86 -27.80
N TYR A 158 7.09 18.20 -27.07
CA TYR A 158 7.15 16.73 -27.02
C TYR A 158 5.87 16.14 -26.43
N GLN A 159 5.39 16.67 -25.30
CA GLN A 159 4.16 16.25 -24.65
C GLN A 159 2.95 16.30 -25.60
N LEU A 160 2.79 17.41 -26.33
CA LEU A 160 1.74 17.57 -27.34
C LEU A 160 1.88 16.51 -28.44
N SER A 161 3.07 16.41 -29.05
CA SER A 161 3.31 15.49 -30.17
C SER A 161 3.11 14.02 -29.78
N LYS A 162 3.58 13.63 -28.59
CA LYS A 162 3.36 12.30 -27.99
C LYS A 162 1.87 11.99 -27.84
N THR A 163 1.09 12.96 -27.39
CA THR A 163 -0.34 12.77 -27.13
C THR A 163 -1.13 12.64 -28.42
N ILE A 164 -0.86 13.51 -29.41
CA ILE A 164 -1.51 13.41 -30.73
C ILE A 164 -1.13 12.11 -31.44
N ASP A 165 0.13 11.68 -31.37
CA ASP A 165 0.55 10.39 -31.89
C ASP A 165 -0.17 9.21 -31.18
N PHE A 166 -0.33 9.26 -29.86
CA PHE A 166 -1.13 8.26 -29.14
C PHE A 166 -2.59 8.21 -29.63
N LEU A 167 -3.23 9.37 -29.79
CA LEU A 167 -4.58 9.45 -30.35
C LEU A 167 -4.66 8.80 -31.74
N HIS A 168 -3.66 9.05 -32.60
CA HIS A 168 -3.59 8.44 -33.93
C HIS A 168 -3.41 6.92 -33.87
N GLN A 169 -2.60 6.42 -32.94
CA GLN A 169 -2.40 4.98 -32.74
C GLN A 169 -3.67 4.25 -32.31
N ILE A 170 -4.56 4.94 -31.58
CA ILE A 170 -5.89 4.40 -31.24
C ILE A 170 -6.94 4.76 -32.31
N ASN A 171 -6.53 5.17 -33.50
CA ASN A 171 -7.38 5.59 -34.61
C ASN A 171 -8.37 6.71 -34.23
N PHE A 172 -7.87 7.79 -33.65
CA PHE A 172 -8.63 8.98 -33.31
C PHE A 172 -7.90 10.25 -33.76
N ILE A 173 -8.60 11.12 -34.47
CA ILE A 173 -8.15 12.47 -34.86
C ILE A 173 -8.88 13.46 -33.95
N HIS A 174 -8.17 14.41 -33.34
CA HIS A 174 -8.77 15.41 -32.45
C HIS A 174 -9.75 16.32 -33.20
N ALA A 175 -9.45 16.62 -34.47
CA ALA A 175 -10.25 17.39 -35.42
C ALA A 175 -10.52 18.87 -35.06
N ASP A 176 -10.36 19.25 -33.79
CA ASP A 176 -10.60 20.62 -33.30
C ASP A 176 -9.44 21.16 -32.44
N LEU A 177 -8.22 20.68 -32.70
CA LEU A 177 -7.02 21.12 -31.99
C LEU A 177 -6.68 22.56 -32.39
N SER A 178 -6.66 23.48 -31.43
CA SER A 178 -6.33 24.89 -31.63
C SER A 178 -5.61 25.48 -30.42
N GLU A 179 -5.19 26.74 -30.52
CA GLU A 179 -4.61 27.51 -29.42
C GLU A 179 -5.53 27.53 -28.18
N ASN A 180 -6.86 27.58 -28.39
CA ASN A 180 -7.87 27.56 -27.33
C ASN A 180 -8.08 26.18 -26.71
N SER A 181 -7.52 25.14 -27.34
CA SER A 181 -7.63 23.76 -26.87
C SER A 181 -6.49 23.38 -25.94
N LEU A 182 -5.51 24.27 -25.73
CA LEU A 182 -4.35 24.02 -24.89
C LEU A 182 -4.43 24.79 -23.57
N TRP A 183 -4.07 24.09 -22.51
CA TRP A 183 -3.93 24.62 -21.17
C TRP A 183 -2.53 24.27 -20.65
N PHE A 184 -1.95 25.15 -19.84
CA PHE A 184 -0.58 25.01 -19.38
C PHE A 184 -0.43 25.21 -17.88
N ASN A 185 0.33 24.33 -17.22
CA ASN A 185 0.72 24.48 -15.83
C ASN A 185 2.22 24.80 -15.71
N SER A 186 2.52 26.04 -15.28
CA SER A 186 3.89 26.55 -15.14
C SER A 186 4.70 25.91 -14.02
N LYS A 187 4.05 25.39 -12.99
CA LYS A 187 4.69 24.74 -11.85
C LYS A 187 5.08 23.30 -12.17
N ARG A 188 4.23 22.56 -12.89
CA ARG A 188 4.49 21.17 -13.28
C ARG A 188 5.26 21.03 -14.59
N LYS A 189 5.30 22.10 -15.41
CA LYS A 189 5.77 22.10 -16.80
C LYS A 189 4.97 21.07 -17.62
N GLN A 190 3.65 21.24 -17.62
CA GLN A 190 2.71 20.25 -18.13
C GLN A 190 1.64 20.90 -19.00
N LEU A 191 1.35 20.28 -20.15
CA LEU A 191 0.18 20.62 -20.96
C LEU A 191 -1.07 19.84 -20.52
N ALA A 192 -2.23 20.40 -20.82
CA ALA A 192 -3.52 19.70 -20.86
C ALA A 192 -4.26 20.09 -22.14
N ILE A 193 -4.91 19.13 -22.80
CA ILE A 193 -5.68 19.31 -24.03
C ILE A 193 -7.17 19.19 -23.70
N ILE A 194 -8.02 20.01 -24.33
CA ILE A 194 -9.49 19.98 -24.21
C ILE A 194 -10.18 19.89 -25.59
N ASP A 195 -11.50 19.78 -25.60
CA ASP A 195 -12.38 19.78 -26.80
C ASP A 195 -12.26 18.53 -27.71
N PHE A 196 -12.30 17.35 -27.09
CA PHE A 196 -12.30 16.05 -27.77
C PHE A 196 -13.65 15.66 -28.41
N ASP A 197 -14.72 16.40 -28.12
CA ASP A 197 -16.11 16.09 -28.50
C ASP A 197 -16.39 16.21 -30.00
N SER A 198 -15.52 16.95 -30.70
CA SER A 198 -15.49 17.12 -32.15
C SER A 198 -14.69 16.03 -32.88
N GLY A 199 -14.08 15.09 -32.16
CA GLY A 199 -13.10 14.15 -32.70
C GLY A 199 -13.65 13.10 -33.67
N TYR A 200 -12.73 12.43 -34.36
CA TYR A 200 -13.05 11.51 -35.45
C TYR A 200 -12.34 10.15 -35.31
N HIS A 201 -13.13 9.09 -35.17
CA HIS A 201 -12.68 7.70 -35.13
C HIS A 201 -12.64 7.10 -36.54
N PHE A 202 -11.54 7.31 -37.26
CA PHE A 202 -11.43 6.95 -38.68
C PHE A 202 -11.40 5.44 -38.99
N ASP A 203 -11.44 4.58 -37.97
CA ASP A 203 -11.59 3.12 -38.11
C ASP A 203 -13.04 2.63 -37.98
N SER A 204 -13.93 3.46 -37.43
CA SER A 204 -15.28 3.04 -37.01
C SER A 204 -16.39 4.06 -37.29
N GLN A 205 -16.05 5.27 -37.72
CA GLN A 205 -16.97 6.29 -38.19
C GLN A 205 -16.80 6.51 -39.70
N ASP A 206 -17.90 6.45 -40.44
CA ASP A 206 -17.90 6.65 -41.89
C ASP A 206 -17.47 8.07 -42.28
N LYS A 207 -17.92 9.07 -41.52
CA LYS A 207 -17.56 10.48 -41.70
C LYS A 207 -17.50 11.18 -40.34
N PRO A 208 -16.64 12.20 -40.19
CA PRO A 208 -16.71 13.07 -39.02
C PRO A 208 -17.93 13.98 -39.11
N THR A 209 -18.31 14.51 -37.96
CA THR A 209 -19.47 15.39 -37.77
C THR A 209 -19.14 16.86 -37.83
N THR A 210 -17.87 17.21 -37.66
CA THR A 210 -17.38 18.57 -37.84
C THR A 210 -16.12 18.60 -38.70
N ILE A 211 -15.85 19.78 -39.25
CA ILE A 211 -14.64 20.09 -40.03
C ILE A 211 -13.60 20.78 -39.12
N GLY A 212 -13.96 21.05 -37.85
CA GLY A 212 -13.17 21.81 -36.87
C GLY A 212 -13.59 23.28 -36.80
N LYS A 213 -12.89 24.06 -35.99
CA LYS A 213 -13.06 25.51 -35.80
C LYS A 213 -12.00 26.32 -36.56
N ILE A 214 -12.35 27.55 -36.94
CA ILE A 214 -11.35 28.50 -37.45
C ILE A 214 -10.47 28.97 -36.28
N GLY A 215 -9.26 28.43 -36.20
CA GLY A 215 -8.18 28.91 -35.33
C GLY A 215 -7.03 29.53 -36.12
N HIS A 216 -5.95 29.91 -35.45
CA HIS A 216 -4.77 30.47 -36.12
C HIS A 216 -3.86 29.39 -36.75
N TRP A 217 -3.90 28.15 -36.26
CA TRP A 217 -3.08 27.03 -36.77
C TRP A 217 -3.62 26.34 -38.03
N ILE A 218 -4.90 26.52 -38.32
CA ILE A 218 -5.60 25.82 -39.40
C ILE A 218 -5.02 26.15 -40.79
N GLY A 219 -4.89 25.12 -41.61
CA GLY A 219 -4.46 25.17 -43.00
C GLY A 219 -5.46 25.87 -43.91
N SER A 220 -4.99 26.39 -45.04
CA SER A 220 -5.80 27.24 -45.92
C SER A 220 -6.95 26.50 -46.60
N LYS A 221 -6.77 25.21 -46.94
CA LYS A 221 -7.83 24.35 -47.48
C LYS A 221 -9.02 24.28 -46.52
N TYR A 222 -8.77 23.93 -45.26
CA TYR A 222 -9.79 23.81 -44.23
C TYR A 222 -10.37 25.16 -43.82
N ARG A 223 -9.53 26.20 -43.69
CA ARG A 223 -9.97 27.59 -43.48
C ARG A 223 -10.99 28.04 -44.53
N ASN A 224 -10.70 27.77 -45.81
CA ASN A 224 -11.59 28.13 -46.90
C ASN A 224 -12.89 27.30 -46.91
N ILE A 225 -12.81 26.02 -46.56
CA ILE A 225 -14.00 25.17 -46.47
C ILE A 225 -14.93 25.66 -45.37
N ILE A 226 -14.40 25.91 -44.16
CA ILE A 226 -15.19 26.36 -43.01
C ILE A 226 -15.69 27.80 -43.23
N GLY A 227 -14.79 28.73 -43.58
CA GLY A 227 -15.11 30.14 -43.72
C GLY A 227 -16.09 30.45 -44.86
N GLN A 228 -16.09 29.67 -45.94
CA GLN A 228 -17.00 29.84 -47.07
C GLN A 228 -18.17 28.83 -47.05
N LYS A 229 -18.32 28.04 -45.98
CA LYS A 229 -19.33 26.98 -45.83
C LYS A 229 -19.40 26.06 -47.07
N LYS A 230 -18.24 25.69 -47.61
CA LYS A 230 -18.17 24.78 -48.77
C LYS A 230 -18.45 23.35 -48.34
N ASP A 231 -18.89 22.54 -49.30
CA ASP A 231 -19.05 21.11 -49.08
C ASP A 231 -17.71 20.45 -48.71
N SER A 232 -17.76 19.62 -47.69
CA SER A 232 -16.62 18.89 -47.13
C SER A 232 -16.74 17.37 -47.29
N SER A 233 -17.81 16.91 -47.95
CA SER A 233 -18.12 15.49 -48.17
C SER A 233 -16.99 14.71 -48.84
N ASN A 234 -16.19 15.38 -49.67
CA ASN A 234 -15.08 14.79 -50.43
C ASN A 234 -13.77 14.68 -49.63
N LEU A 235 -13.70 15.16 -48.38
CA LEU A 235 -12.48 15.08 -47.57
C LEU A 235 -12.27 13.65 -47.07
N THR A 236 -11.15 13.05 -47.46
CA THR A 236 -10.74 11.72 -47.00
C THR A 236 -10.17 11.77 -45.59
N THR A 237 -10.03 10.60 -44.94
CA THR A 237 -9.27 10.46 -43.69
C THR A 237 -7.85 10.98 -43.82
N LEU A 238 -7.21 10.74 -44.97
CA LEU A 238 -5.84 11.16 -45.22
C LEU A 238 -5.71 12.68 -45.30
N ASP A 239 -6.68 13.36 -45.93
CA ASP A 239 -6.73 14.83 -45.93
C ASP A 239 -6.78 15.40 -44.50
N ARG A 240 -7.53 14.74 -43.61
CA ARG A 240 -7.71 15.16 -42.21
C ARG A 240 -6.46 14.91 -41.38
N LEU A 241 -5.79 13.79 -41.59
CA LEU A 241 -4.49 13.53 -40.97
C LEU A 241 -3.47 14.57 -41.41
N TYR A 242 -3.40 14.89 -42.70
CA TYR A 242 -2.49 15.92 -43.20
C TYR A 242 -2.78 17.31 -42.64
N GLU A 243 -4.05 17.64 -42.42
CA GLU A 243 -4.44 18.87 -41.75
C GLU A 243 -3.99 18.89 -40.29
N GLU A 244 -4.22 17.80 -39.54
CA GLU A 244 -3.79 17.73 -38.15
C GLU A 244 -2.26 17.74 -38.01
N TYR A 245 -1.51 17.16 -38.96
CA TYR A 245 -0.06 17.29 -39.03
C TYR A 245 0.40 18.73 -39.27
N TRP A 246 -0.34 19.49 -40.08
CA TRP A 246 -0.10 20.92 -40.27
C TRP A 246 -0.37 21.71 -38.98
N VAL A 247 -1.51 21.46 -38.34
CA VAL A 247 -1.88 22.08 -37.06
C VAL A 247 -0.82 21.77 -35.99
N LEU A 248 -0.40 20.51 -35.87
CA LEU A 248 0.61 20.09 -34.91
C LEU A 248 1.96 20.77 -35.15
N ALA A 249 2.39 20.93 -36.41
CA ALA A 249 3.62 21.64 -36.73
C ALA A 249 3.55 23.13 -36.34
N ASN A 250 2.42 23.79 -36.58
CA ASN A 250 2.21 25.18 -36.15
C ASN A 250 2.19 25.30 -34.63
N ALA A 251 1.47 24.40 -33.94
CA ALA A 251 1.40 24.34 -32.48
C ALA A 251 2.79 24.11 -31.86
N ASN A 252 3.54 23.12 -32.35
CA ASN A 252 4.92 22.87 -31.90
C ASN A 252 5.82 24.10 -32.10
N PHE A 253 5.73 24.75 -33.26
CA PHE A 253 6.52 25.95 -33.52
C PHE A 253 6.14 27.08 -32.56
N GLU A 254 4.85 27.32 -32.34
CA GLU A 254 4.39 28.36 -31.42
C GLU A 254 4.76 28.07 -29.96
N ILE A 255 4.62 26.82 -29.53
CA ILE A 255 5.01 26.41 -28.18
C ILE A 255 6.51 26.63 -27.94
N ILE A 256 7.35 26.39 -28.96
CA ILE A 256 8.80 26.53 -28.83
C ILE A 256 9.22 28.01 -28.90
N PHE A 257 8.68 28.76 -29.85
CA PHE A 257 9.18 30.10 -30.19
C PHE A 257 8.28 31.25 -29.72
N GLY A 258 7.05 30.97 -29.30
CA GLY A 258 6.05 31.95 -28.87
C GLY A 258 5.48 32.79 -30.01
N VAL A 259 5.64 32.35 -31.26
CA VAL A 259 5.19 33.07 -32.46
C VAL A 259 4.76 32.07 -33.53
N MET A 260 3.90 32.52 -34.45
CA MET A 260 3.52 31.74 -35.63
C MET A 260 4.63 31.68 -36.68
N PRO A 261 4.79 30.58 -37.46
CA PRO A 261 5.88 30.44 -38.42
C PRO A 261 6.02 31.59 -39.42
N PHE A 262 4.90 32.15 -39.88
CA PHE A 262 4.86 33.22 -40.88
C PHE A 262 4.54 34.60 -40.29
N PHE A 263 4.74 34.81 -38.99
CA PHE A 263 4.39 36.06 -38.30
C PHE A 263 5.03 37.31 -38.92
N PHE A 264 6.14 37.16 -39.63
CA PHE A 264 6.90 38.25 -40.25
C PHE A 264 6.33 38.73 -41.59
N LEU A 265 5.33 38.05 -42.16
CA LEU A 265 4.69 38.49 -43.39
C LEU A 265 3.72 39.65 -43.13
N SER A 266 3.43 40.42 -44.18
CA SER A 266 2.56 41.61 -44.18
C SER A 266 1.16 41.34 -43.62
N ASP A 267 0.67 40.12 -43.83
CA ASP A 267 -0.64 39.65 -43.39
C ASP A 267 -0.65 38.12 -43.25
N THR A 268 -1.79 37.57 -42.85
CA THR A 268 -1.97 36.12 -42.66
C THR A 268 -2.54 35.41 -43.88
N ASP A 269 -2.75 36.12 -44.99
CA ASP A 269 -3.43 35.61 -46.18
C ASP A 269 -2.62 34.50 -46.87
N ASP A 270 -3.34 33.50 -47.36
CA ASP A 270 -2.73 32.35 -48.02
C ASP A 270 -2.07 32.73 -49.36
N ASN A 271 -2.57 33.76 -50.07
CA ASN A 271 -1.94 34.25 -51.30
C ASN A 271 -0.61 34.94 -51.00
N THR A 272 -0.50 35.68 -49.89
CA THR A 272 0.74 36.30 -49.42
C THR A 272 1.79 35.23 -49.14
N LYS A 273 1.43 34.19 -48.38
CA LYS A 273 2.31 33.03 -48.09
C LYS A 273 2.74 32.29 -49.36
N LYS A 274 1.81 32.02 -50.28
CA LYS A 274 2.11 31.39 -51.57
C LYS A 274 3.02 32.25 -52.44
N THR A 275 2.83 33.57 -52.44
CA THR A 275 3.68 34.49 -53.20
C THR A 275 5.08 34.56 -52.62
N TYR A 276 5.19 34.58 -51.30
CA TYR A 276 6.45 34.49 -50.57
C TYR A 276 7.23 33.21 -50.93
N LEU A 277 6.60 32.03 -50.80
CA LEU A 277 7.25 30.73 -51.05
C LEU A 277 7.65 30.48 -52.51
N LYS A 278 7.16 31.29 -53.47
CA LYS A 278 7.63 31.26 -54.87
C LYS A 278 9.00 31.91 -55.06
N LYS A 279 9.36 32.85 -54.18
CA LYS A 279 10.56 33.70 -54.32
C LYS A 279 11.58 33.47 -53.20
N HIS A 280 11.16 32.90 -52.09
CA HIS A 280 11.95 32.78 -50.87
C HIS A 280 11.79 31.38 -50.25
N VAL A 281 12.70 31.06 -49.33
CA VAL A 281 12.67 29.85 -48.52
C VAL A 281 12.48 30.27 -47.08
N TRP A 282 11.41 29.78 -46.43
CA TRP A 282 11.14 29.99 -45.02
C TRP A 282 12.35 29.62 -44.16
N PRO A 283 12.73 30.45 -43.16
CA PRO A 283 12.10 31.72 -42.75
C PRO A 283 12.65 32.98 -43.45
N ASN A 284 13.57 32.86 -44.41
CA ASN A 284 14.34 34.01 -44.92
C ASN A 284 13.51 34.96 -45.80
N ILE A 285 13.70 36.26 -45.63
CA ILE A 285 13.10 37.31 -46.45
C ILE A 285 13.95 38.59 -46.40
N GLU A 286 13.98 39.35 -47.49
CA GLU A 286 14.57 40.69 -47.49
C GLU A 286 13.64 41.70 -46.82
N TYR A 287 14.13 42.50 -45.87
CA TYR A 287 13.30 43.48 -45.14
C TYR A 287 12.81 44.67 -45.99
N SER A 288 13.35 44.81 -47.20
CA SER A 288 12.85 45.73 -48.23
C SER A 288 11.59 45.20 -48.94
N SER A 289 11.28 43.90 -48.82
CA SER A 289 10.14 43.26 -49.50
C SER A 289 8.82 43.87 -49.04
N GLU A 290 7.90 44.09 -49.98
CA GLU A 290 6.53 44.51 -49.69
C GLU A 290 5.75 43.44 -48.91
N LEU A 291 6.17 42.17 -49.00
CA LEU A 291 5.56 41.06 -48.26
C LEU A 291 6.01 41.02 -46.80
N PHE A 292 6.96 41.85 -46.37
CA PHE A 292 7.49 41.84 -45.02
C PHE A 292 6.76 42.85 -44.12
N ASN A 293 6.34 42.40 -42.94
CA ASN A 293 5.81 43.29 -41.91
C ASN A 293 6.96 43.96 -41.16
N LYS A 294 7.22 45.24 -41.49
CA LYS A 294 8.30 46.04 -40.89
C LYS A 294 8.20 46.16 -39.37
N ALA A 295 7.01 46.06 -38.77
CA ALA A 295 6.86 46.08 -37.32
C ALA A 295 7.54 44.88 -36.64
N ASN A 296 7.68 43.76 -37.36
CA ASN A 296 8.23 42.51 -36.84
C ASN A 296 9.73 42.34 -37.12
N THR A 297 10.44 43.38 -37.57
CA THR A 297 11.88 43.34 -37.90
C THR A 297 12.72 42.75 -36.77
N ASN A 298 12.61 43.30 -35.56
CA ASN A 298 13.42 42.88 -34.42
C ASN A 298 13.07 41.45 -33.97
N GLN A 299 11.79 41.12 -33.97
CA GLN A 299 11.31 39.79 -33.55
C GLN A 299 11.71 38.72 -34.57
N HIS A 300 11.61 39.00 -35.88
CA HIS A 300 12.08 38.12 -36.94
C HIS A 300 13.58 37.87 -36.85
N GLN A 301 14.39 38.91 -36.67
CA GLN A 301 15.82 38.75 -36.46
C GLN A 301 16.12 37.89 -35.22
N GLY A 302 15.42 38.11 -34.12
CA GLY A 302 15.56 37.31 -32.91
C GLY A 302 15.26 35.82 -33.13
N ILE A 303 14.22 35.50 -33.92
CA ILE A 303 13.90 34.12 -34.29
C ILE A 303 15.00 33.52 -35.18
N LEU A 304 15.48 34.23 -36.20
CA LEU A 304 16.60 33.75 -37.04
C LEU A 304 17.84 33.43 -36.19
N ASP A 305 18.17 34.30 -35.23
CA ASP A 305 19.31 34.12 -34.33
C ASP A 305 19.12 32.89 -33.43
N ILE A 306 17.90 32.64 -32.93
CA ILE A 306 17.57 31.44 -32.14
C ILE A 306 17.66 30.18 -32.99
N LEU A 307 17.10 30.18 -34.21
CA LEU A 307 17.14 29.02 -35.11
C LEU A 307 18.59 28.65 -35.43
N LYS A 308 19.43 29.64 -35.74
CA LYS A 308 20.86 29.43 -35.98
C LYS A 308 21.58 28.87 -34.76
N GLN A 309 21.31 29.41 -33.57
CA GLN A 309 21.90 28.91 -32.33
C GLN A 309 21.48 27.47 -32.02
N LEU A 310 20.24 27.10 -32.32
CA LEU A 310 19.75 25.73 -32.20
C LEU A 310 20.47 24.80 -33.18
N GLU A 311 20.64 25.19 -34.44
CA GLU A 311 21.43 24.43 -35.43
C GLU A 311 22.87 24.21 -34.92
N GLU A 312 23.54 25.26 -34.46
CA GLU A 312 24.91 25.21 -33.89
C GLU A 312 24.99 24.35 -32.61
N ALA A 313 23.91 24.27 -31.84
CA ALA A 313 23.80 23.47 -30.63
C ALA A 313 23.43 22.00 -30.88
N GLY A 314 23.31 21.58 -32.15
CA GLY A 314 23.01 20.20 -32.53
C GLY A 314 21.52 19.88 -32.70
N PHE A 315 20.67 20.89 -32.86
CA PHE A 315 19.23 20.74 -33.14
C PHE A 315 18.92 21.00 -34.62
N SER A 316 19.84 20.65 -35.51
CA SER A 316 19.70 20.92 -36.95
C SER A 316 18.52 20.17 -37.55
N GLU A 317 18.25 18.94 -37.08
CA GLU A 317 17.12 18.13 -37.53
C GLU A 317 15.77 18.74 -37.12
N LEU A 318 15.70 19.43 -35.97
CA LEU A 318 14.49 20.17 -35.58
C LEU A 318 14.19 21.30 -36.57
N ILE A 319 15.21 22.07 -36.92
CA ILE A 319 15.05 23.21 -37.82
C ILE A 319 14.75 22.72 -39.24
N GLU A 320 15.39 21.63 -39.67
CA GLU A 320 15.10 21.02 -40.96
C GLU A 320 13.67 20.48 -41.04
N ALA A 321 13.16 19.87 -39.97
CA ALA A 321 11.75 19.46 -39.90
C ALA A 321 10.80 20.65 -40.11
N PHE A 322 11.03 21.78 -39.45
CA PHE A 322 10.23 23.00 -39.68
C PHE A 322 10.40 23.54 -41.11
N LYS A 323 11.62 23.55 -41.66
CA LYS A 323 11.89 23.95 -43.04
C LYS A 323 11.13 23.07 -44.03
N ILE A 324 11.12 21.75 -43.83
CA ILE A 324 10.39 20.80 -44.69
C ILE A 324 8.90 21.16 -44.70
N VAL A 325 8.29 21.30 -43.51
CA VAL A 325 6.85 21.55 -43.38
C VAL A 325 6.45 22.92 -43.92
N PHE A 326 7.15 23.99 -43.52
CA PHE A 326 6.76 25.36 -43.88
C PHE A 326 7.20 25.78 -45.29
N ASN A 327 8.10 25.04 -45.93
CA ASN A 327 8.37 25.21 -47.36
C ASN A 327 7.57 24.20 -48.19
N SER A 328 8.12 23.01 -48.36
CA SER A 328 7.59 22.03 -49.30
C SER A 328 6.27 21.39 -48.82
N GLY A 329 6.10 21.25 -47.50
CA GLY A 329 4.87 20.75 -46.85
C GLY A 329 3.69 21.73 -46.91
N TYR A 330 3.96 23.01 -47.20
CA TYR A 330 2.92 24.02 -47.36
C TYR A 330 2.02 23.70 -48.55
N THR A 331 2.63 23.33 -49.69
CA THR A 331 1.93 23.02 -50.94
C THR A 331 1.73 21.52 -51.16
N ALA A 332 2.63 20.68 -50.66
CA ALA A 332 2.56 19.23 -50.78
C ALA A 332 2.32 18.59 -49.40
N GLU A 333 1.06 18.28 -49.10
CA GLU A 333 0.62 17.84 -47.78
C GLU A 333 1.31 16.54 -47.30
N ASN A 334 1.67 15.66 -48.24
CA ASN A 334 2.39 14.41 -47.98
C ASN A 334 3.84 14.59 -47.54
N LYS A 335 4.40 15.80 -47.62
CA LYS A 335 5.74 16.13 -47.10
C LYS A 335 5.70 16.64 -45.66
N ARG A 336 4.51 16.83 -45.09
CA ARG A 336 4.38 17.23 -43.69
C ARG A 336 4.81 16.07 -42.81
N LEU A 337 5.55 16.38 -41.74
CA LEU A 337 5.89 15.38 -40.72
C LEU A 337 4.62 14.92 -40.02
N THR A 338 4.50 13.62 -39.85
CA THR A 338 3.46 12.96 -39.07
C THR A 338 3.62 13.25 -37.57
N SER A 339 2.57 13.02 -36.79
CA SER A 339 2.61 13.10 -35.32
C SER A 339 3.70 12.21 -34.70
N LYS A 340 3.86 11.00 -35.25
CA LYS A 340 4.91 10.06 -34.87
C LYS A 340 6.32 10.62 -35.12
N GLU A 341 6.57 11.18 -36.29
CA GLU A 341 7.88 11.77 -36.65
C GLU A 341 8.19 12.96 -35.76
N TRP A 342 7.21 13.83 -35.47
CA TRP A 342 7.38 14.92 -34.51
C TRP A 342 7.70 14.42 -33.10
N ARG A 343 6.96 13.43 -32.60
CA ARG A 343 7.21 12.80 -31.29
C ARG A 343 8.62 12.23 -31.22
N ASP A 344 9.04 11.43 -32.20
CA ASP A 344 10.34 10.76 -32.20
C ASP A 344 11.49 11.77 -32.25
N LEU A 345 11.35 12.79 -33.09
CA LEU A 345 12.31 13.88 -33.21
C LEU A 345 12.46 14.63 -31.88
N LEU A 346 11.34 15.05 -31.29
CA LEU A 346 11.34 15.80 -30.04
C LEU A 346 11.77 14.93 -28.85
N PHE A 347 11.51 13.62 -28.86
CA PHE A 347 11.98 12.69 -27.83
C PHE A 347 13.51 12.70 -27.75
N VAL A 348 14.20 12.50 -28.88
CA VAL A 348 15.67 12.48 -28.94
C VAL A 348 16.27 13.77 -28.40
N PHE A 349 15.67 14.91 -28.74
CA PHE A 349 16.11 16.20 -28.23
C PHE A 349 15.91 16.36 -26.73
N ASN A 350 14.73 15.99 -26.22
CA ASN A 350 14.43 16.07 -24.80
C ASN A 350 15.30 15.12 -23.95
N GLU A 351 15.62 13.94 -24.49
CA GLU A 351 16.58 13.01 -23.89
C GLU A 351 17.98 13.65 -23.81
N SER A 352 18.44 14.28 -24.89
CA SER A 352 19.75 14.95 -24.93
C SER A 352 19.87 16.15 -23.97
N LEU A 353 18.73 16.77 -23.64
CA LEU A 353 18.59 17.92 -22.75
C LEU A 353 18.40 17.54 -21.28
N GLU A 354 18.42 16.24 -20.95
CA GLU A 354 18.19 15.72 -19.60
C GLU A 354 16.89 16.24 -18.97
N ASN A 355 15.77 16.21 -19.71
CA ASN A 355 14.44 16.54 -19.18
C ASN A 355 13.88 15.47 -18.24
N LYS A 356 14.69 15.07 -17.25
CA LYS A 356 14.33 14.16 -16.19
C LYS A 356 13.40 14.80 -15.16
N PRO A 357 12.67 13.99 -14.38
CA PRO A 357 11.85 14.52 -13.29
C PRO A 357 12.70 15.26 -12.26
N LEU A 358 12.10 16.28 -11.62
CA LEU A 358 12.76 17.05 -10.57
C LEU A 358 11.98 16.94 -9.26
N ILE A 359 12.58 16.32 -8.23
CA ILE A 359 12.05 16.34 -6.87
C ILE A 359 12.49 17.66 -6.23
N LYS A 360 11.54 18.52 -5.86
CA LYS A 360 11.83 19.76 -5.12
C LYS A 360 12.03 19.50 -3.64
N TRP A 361 11.17 18.67 -3.05
CA TRP A 361 11.29 18.21 -1.67
C TRP A 361 10.41 16.98 -1.43
N PHE A 362 10.81 16.16 -0.45
CA PHE A 362 10.06 15.02 0.07
C PHE A 362 10.11 15.06 1.61
N LYS A 363 8.96 14.92 2.27
CA LYS A 363 8.83 15.05 3.73
C LYS A 363 7.87 14.01 4.30
N SER A 364 8.09 13.62 5.55
CA SER A 364 7.16 12.81 6.34
C SER A 364 6.60 13.63 7.50
N SER A 365 5.42 13.27 8.01
CA SER A 365 4.84 13.87 9.21
C SER A 365 5.59 13.49 10.47
N GLU A 366 6.11 12.26 10.50
CA GLU A 366 6.87 11.68 11.61
C GLU A 366 8.11 10.99 11.04
N ASN A 367 9.17 10.90 11.83
CA ASN A 367 10.40 10.16 11.48
C ASN A 367 10.51 8.81 12.20
N SER A 368 9.56 8.50 13.09
CA SER A 368 9.44 7.21 13.75
C SER A 368 7.98 6.81 13.98
N ILE A 369 7.77 5.52 14.19
CA ILE A 369 6.52 4.93 14.67
C ILE A 369 6.74 4.37 16.07
N LYS A 370 5.71 4.45 16.91
CA LYS A 370 5.69 3.95 18.29
C LYS A 370 4.88 2.67 18.44
N GLN A 371 4.10 2.31 17.43
CA GLN A 371 3.34 1.06 17.39
C GLN A 371 3.15 0.53 15.97
N LYS A 372 2.87 -0.76 15.86
CA LYS A 372 2.47 -1.39 14.60
C LYS A 372 1.21 -0.75 14.01
N ASN A 373 1.19 -0.65 12.68
CA ASN A 373 0.12 -0.04 11.87
C ASN A 373 -0.06 1.47 12.05
N GLU A 374 0.85 2.15 12.76
CA GLU A 374 0.81 3.60 12.86
C GLU A 374 0.91 4.24 11.47
N LYS A 375 0.09 5.27 11.26
CA LYS A 375 -0.07 5.94 9.98
C LYS A 375 0.88 7.12 9.90
N VAL A 376 1.83 7.08 8.96
CA VAL A 376 2.70 8.21 8.64
C VAL A 376 2.24 8.83 7.32
N SER A 377 2.12 10.16 7.31
CA SER A 377 1.81 10.91 6.11
C SER A 377 3.10 11.37 5.42
N PHE A 378 3.18 11.19 4.12
CA PHE A 378 4.26 11.68 3.28
C PHE A 378 3.74 12.76 2.36
N SER A 379 4.48 13.85 2.22
CA SER A 379 4.20 14.92 1.26
C SER A 379 5.41 15.20 0.39
N PHE A 380 5.17 15.69 -0.82
CA PHE A 380 6.23 15.97 -1.80
C PHE A 380 5.83 17.09 -2.76
N ASP A 381 6.82 17.65 -3.44
CA ASP A 381 6.64 18.51 -4.60
C ASP A 381 7.65 18.13 -5.68
N ALA A 382 7.19 18.09 -6.93
CA ALA A 382 7.99 17.66 -8.06
C ALA A 382 7.53 18.33 -9.36
N GLU A 383 8.41 18.35 -10.37
CA GLU A 383 8.13 18.85 -11.72
C GLU A 383 8.49 17.79 -12.78
N LYS A 384 7.98 17.96 -14.01
CA LYS A 384 8.31 17.13 -15.18
C LYS A 384 8.08 15.63 -14.94
N TYR A 385 6.92 15.28 -14.39
CA TYR A 385 6.58 13.89 -14.05
C TYR A 385 5.23 13.47 -14.63
N ASN A 386 5.15 12.19 -14.97
CA ASN A 386 3.92 11.49 -15.38
C ASN A 386 3.34 10.72 -14.19
N ARG A 387 4.21 10.07 -13.40
CA ARG A 387 3.84 9.21 -12.28
C ARG A 387 4.71 9.47 -11.06
N ILE A 388 4.09 9.33 -9.88
CA ILE A 388 4.78 9.35 -8.59
C ILE A 388 4.36 8.13 -7.80
N TYR A 389 5.33 7.43 -7.24
CA TYR A 389 5.12 6.33 -6.31
C TYR A 389 5.74 6.66 -4.97
N VAL A 390 5.05 6.37 -3.88
CA VAL A 390 5.65 6.35 -2.54
C VAL A 390 5.59 4.92 -2.05
N ASP A 391 6.76 4.32 -1.86
CA ASP A 391 6.91 2.92 -1.44
C ASP A 391 6.13 1.95 -2.35
N ASN A 392 6.32 2.11 -3.66
CA ASN A 392 5.63 1.38 -4.74
C ASN A 392 4.11 1.60 -4.83
N VAL A 393 3.53 2.49 -4.02
CA VAL A 393 2.12 2.88 -4.12
C VAL A 393 2.00 4.08 -5.06
N LEU A 394 1.29 3.90 -6.19
CA LEU A 394 0.99 5.00 -7.11
C LEU A 394 0.19 6.08 -6.39
N VAL A 395 0.69 7.31 -6.41
CA VAL A 395 -0.02 8.45 -5.83
C VAL A 395 -1.06 8.93 -6.84
N PRO A 396 -2.34 9.09 -6.43
CA PRO A 396 -3.39 9.60 -7.31
C PRO A 396 -3.02 10.94 -7.96
N PHE A 397 -3.55 11.18 -9.15
CA PHE A 397 -3.29 12.40 -9.89
C PHE A 397 -3.68 13.64 -9.06
N ASN A 398 -2.85 14.68 -9.12
CA ASN A 398 -3.01 15.92 -8.37
C ASN A 398 -3.06 15.76 -6.83
N LYS A 399 -2.52 14.66 -6.28
CA LYS A 399 -2.22 14.55 -4.86
C LYS A 399 -0.73 14.74 -4.63
N ASN A 400 -0.42 15.57 -3.65
CA ASN A 400 0.94 15.84 -3.18
C ASN A 400 1.22 15.19 -1.81
N LYS A 401 0.30 14.32 -1.36
CA LYS A 401 0.33 13.68 -0.06
C LYS A 401 -0.27 12.28 -0.11
N ILE A 402 0.34 11.33 0.61
CA ILE A 402 -0.16 9.97 0.79
C ILE A 402 0.11 9.49 2.22
N THR A 403 -0.76 8.64 2.75
CA THR A 403 -0.61 8.06 4.09
C THR A 403 -0.37 6.57 3.99
N LEU A 404 0.67 6.09 4.66
CA LEU A 404 1.07 4.68 4.71
C LEU A 404 1.11 4.19 6.15
N SER A 405 0.91 2.89 6.36
CA SER A 405 1.03 2.22 7.67
C SER A 405 2.21 1.28 7.67
N PHE A 406 2.95 1.25 8.78
CA PHE A 406 4.20 0.50 8.89
C PHE A 406 4.14 -0.52 10.03
N GLN A 407 4.84 -1.65 9.86
CA GLN A 407 4.96 -2.70 10.89
C GLN A 407 6.24 -2.58 11.72
N ASP A 408 7.28 -2.00 11.14
CA ASP A 408 8.62 -1.88 11.71
C ASP A 408 9.34 -0.72 11.01
N HIS A 409 10.62 -0.52 11.33
CA HIS A 409 11.51 0.39 10.62
C HIS A 409 11.47 0.12 9.12
N LYS A 410 11.47 1.19 8.32
CA LYS A 410 11.43 1.08 6.87
C LYS A 410 12.02 2.31 6.20
N GLN A 411 12.78 2.07 5.14
CA GLN A 411 13.15 3.11 4.18
C GLN A 411 12.01 3.29 3.17
N VAL A 412 11.38 4.46 3.20
CA VAL A 412 10.26 4.82 2.32
C VAL A 412 10.81 5.57 1.13
N THR A 413 10.65 5.00 -0.06
CA THR A 413 11.18 5.58 -1.30
C THR A 413 10.10 6.39 -2.03
N LEU A 414 10.41 7.65 -2.37
CA LEU A 414 9.68 8.43 -3.36
C LEU A 414 10.30 8.15 -4.73
N LYS A 415 9.50 7.69 -5.69
CA LYS A 415 9.90 7.44 -7.07
C LYS A 415 9.09 8.34 -8.00
N VAL A 416 9.76 9.24 -8.71
CA VAL A 416 9.16 10.17 -9.68
C VAL A 416 9.60 9.76 -11.08
N VAL A 417 8.63 9.60 -11.99
CA VAL A 417 8.84 8.97 -13.31
C VAL A 417 8.28 9.86 -14.41
N ASN A 418 9.07 10.04 -15.48
CA ASN A 418 8.59 10.48 -16.78
C ASN A 418 9.08 9.54 -17.89
N ASP A 419 9.00 9.96 -19.15
CA ASP A 419 9.38 9.11 -20.30
C ASP A 419 10.90 8.96 -20.47
N PHE A 420 11.70 9.79 -19.79
CA PHE A 420 13.15 9.85 -19.94
C PHE A 420 13.89 9.18 -18.78
N GLU A 421 13.45 9.41 -17.53
CA GLU A 421 14.16 8.90 -16.36
C GLU A 421 13.23 8.65 -15.17
N ILE A 422 13.76 7.87 -14.23
CA ILE A 422 13.20 7.66 -12.90
C ILE A 422 14.15 8.32 -11.89
N VAL A 423 13.64 9.27 -11.12
CA VAL A 423 14.39 9.91 -10.02
C VAL A 423 13.80 9.47 -8.70
N GLU A 424 14.66 9.10 -7.76
CA GLU A 424 14.28 8.60 -6.44
C GLU A 424 14.82 9.49 -5.33
N ASP A 425 14.08 9.57 -4.23
CA ASP A 425 14.50 10.10 -2.94
C ASP A 425 13.94 9.18 -1.84
N PHE A 426 14.44 9.27 -0.61
CA PHE A 426 13.97 8.39 0.46
C PHE A 426 13.93 9.07 1.83
N ILE A 427 13.04 8.57 2.67
CA ILE A 427 12.94 8.92 4.09
C ILE A 427 12.99 7.64 4.90
N GLU A 428 13.82 7.62 5.93
CA GLU A 428 13.86 6.53 6.90
C GLU A 428 12.81 6.76 7.99
N ILE A 429 11.92 5.79 8.17
CA ILE A 429 10.98 5.73 9.30
C ILE A 429 11.52 4.72 10.30
N LYS A 430 11.87 5.18 11.50
CA LYS A 430 12.37 4.32 12.58
C LYS A 430 11.22 3.67 13.33
N ALA A 431 11.48 2.54 13.99
CA ALA A 431 10.55 1.96 14.96
C ALA A 431 11.10 2.16 16.37
N ASP A 432 10.45 3.01 17.16
CA ASP A 432 10.82 3.28 18.54
C ASP A 432 10.27 2.16 19.44
N LYS A 433 10.95 1.01 19.42
CA LYS A 433 10.55 -0.19 20.16
C LYS A 433 10.82 -0.02 21.65
N ILE A 434 9.75 0.12 22.43
CA ILE A 434 9.79 0.15 23.90
C ILE A 434 9.15 -1.14 24.40
N ALA A 435 9.95 -1.98 25.06
CA ALA A 435 9.45 -3.25 25.60
C ALA A 435 8.38 -3.01 26.70
N PRO A 436 7.35 -3.86 26.78
CA PRO A 436 6.39 -3.87 27.87
C PRO A 436 7.11 -4.20 29.19
N ILE A 437 6.54 -3.73 30.29
CA ILE A 437 7.09 -3.94 31.63
C ILE A 437 5.96 -4.38 32.55
N ILE A 438 6.09 -5.57 33.17
CA ILE A 438 5.22 -5.99 34.28
C ILE A 438 5.90 -5.52 35.58
N SER A 439 5.46 -4.40 36.13
CA SER A 439 6.02 -3.83 37.37
C SER A 439 5.50 -4.56 38.62
N LYS A 440 4.32 -5.19 38.53
CA LYS A 440 3.70 -5.96 39.60
C LYS A 440 2.84 -7.08 39.03
N PHE A 441 2.94 -8.26 39.62
CA PHE A 441 1.93 -9.31 39.55
C PHE A 441 1.90 -10.01 40.92
N LYS A 442 0.76 -9.98 41.63
CA LYS A 442 0.62 -10.51 43.00
C LYS A 442 -0.78 -11.08 43.25
N ALA A 443 -0.85 -12.14 44.06
CA ALA A 443 -2.11 -12.66 44.61
C ALA A 443 -2.29 -12.18 46.07
N THR A 444 -3.53 -12.04 46.53
CA THR A 444 -3.83 -11.74 47.95
C THR A 444 -3.42 -12.88 48.89
N LYS A 445 -3.48 -14.13 48.43
CA LYS A 445 -2.98 -15.32 49.12
C LYS A 445 -2.50 -16.37 48.13
N LEU A 446 -1.41 -17.07 48.44
CA LEU A 446 -0.87 -18.17 47.62
C LEU A 446 -1.46 -19.54 47.96
N LEU A 447 -2.11 -19.65 49.11
CA LEU A 447 -2.88 -20.82 49.53
C LEU A 447 -4.34 -20.42 49.70
N ARG A 448 -5.24 -21.10 48.99
CA ARG A 448 -6.69 -20.93 49.17
C ARG A 448 -7.21 -21.91 50.21
N ASP A 449 -7.51 -21.37 51.38
CA ASP A 449 -7.99 -22.04 52.59
C ASP A 449 -9.49 -21.80 52.89
N SER A 450 -10.18 -21.03 52.06
CA SER A 450 -11.62 -20.72 52.19
C SER A 450 -12.32 -20.69 50.83
N LEU A 451 -13.67 -20.73 50.84
CA LEU A 451 -14.48 -20.60 49.62
C LEU A 451 -14.41 -19.20 48.98
N ASP A 452 -13.81 -18.23 49.66
CA ASP A 452 -13.61 -16.89 49.10
C ASP A 452 -12.67 -16.92 47.89
N PRO A 453 -12.89 -16.05 46.89
CA PRO A 453 -11.98 -15.93 45.76
C PRO A 453 -10.62 -15.37 46.20
N VAL A 454 -9.57 -15.75 45.47
CA VAL A 454 -8.26 -15.10 45.54
C VAL A 454 -8.25 -13.95 44.54
N GLU A 455 -7.73 -12.80 44.91
CA GLU A 455 -7.62 -11.64 44.03
C GLU A 455 -6.19 -11.54 43.50
N LEU A 456 -6.06 -11.64 42.18
CA LEU A 456 -4.83 -11.34 41.45
C LEU A 456 -4.81 -9.84 41.15
N SER A 457 -3.67 -9.19 41.29
CA SER A 457 -3.47 -7.77 40.98
C SER A 457 -2.17 -7.57 40.21
N TRP A 458 -2.18 -6.66 39.23
CA TRP A 458 -1.03 -6.38 38.37
C TRP A 458 -0.88 -4.90 38.05
N SER A 459 0.29 -4.54 37.55
CA SER A 459 0.57 -3.24 36.94
C SER A 459 1.51 -3.45 35.77
N VAL A 460 1.12 -2.96 34.61
CA VAL A 460 1.82 -3.16 33.33
C VAL A 460 1.98 -1.80 32.65
N GLU A 461 3.19 -1.53 32.16
CA GLU A 461 3.54 -0.35 31.37
C GLU A 461 3.95 -0.77 29.96
N ASN A 462 3.82 0.15 28.99
CA ASN A 462 4.24 -0.03 27.59
C ASN A 462 3.64 -1.26 26.87
N ALA A 463 2.45 -1.71 27.27
CA ALA A 463 1.73 -2.80 26.63
C ALA A 463 0.46 -2.30 25.95
N LYS A 464 0.07 -2.95 24.84
CA LYS A 464 -1.20 -2.69 24.15
C LYS A 464 -2.31 -3.63 24.60
N THR A 465 -1.95 -4.84 25.02
CA THR A 465 -2.89 -5.87 25.47
C THR A 465 -2.28 -6.70 26.59
N ILE A 466 -3.13 -7.14 27.53
CA ILE A 466 -2.78 -8.05 28.60
C ILE A 466 -3.74 -9.24 28.57
N THR A 467 -3.25 -10.41 28.95
CA THR A 467 -4.05 -11.63 29.10
C THR A 467 -3.56 -12.41 30.30
N ILE A 468 -4.46 -13.07 31.03
CA ILE A 468 -4.09 -13.99 32.12
C ILE A 468 -4.61 -15.38 31.74
N SER A 469 -3.77 -16.40 31.85
CA SER A 469 -4.20 -17.78 31.62
C SER A 469 -5.26 -18.18 32.66
N ASN A 470 -6.17 -19.09 32.29
CA ASN A 470 -7.20 -19.61 33.19
C ASN A 470 -8.19 -18.55 33.74
N THR A 471 -8.31 -17.39 33.07
CA THR A 471 -9.33 -16.37 33.35
C THR A 471 -10.14 -16.04 32.11
N ASP A 472 -11.32 -15.44 32.29
CA ASP A 472 -12.09 -14.87 31.19
C ASP A 472 -11.35 -13.68 30.54
N LYS A 473 -11.88 -13.19 29.40
CA LYS A 473 -11.30 -12.07 28.67
C LYS A 473 -11.31 -10.79 29.52
N LEU A 474 -10.13 -10.30 29.87
CA LEU A 474 -9.93 -9.09 30.65
C LEU A 474 -9.89 -7.84 29.76
N SER A 475 -10.27 -6.70 30.31
CA SER A 475 -10.00 -5.39 29.73
C SER A 475 -8.59 -4.95 30.10
N PHE A 476 -7.90 -4.24 29.20
CA PHE A 476 -6.58 -3.68 29.51
C PHE A 476 -6.60 -2.67 30.68
N LYS A 477 -7.78 -2.09 30.98
CA LYS A 477 -7.94 -1.17 32.10
C LYS A 477 -8.08 -1.86 33.46
N ASP A 478 -8.25 -3.17 33.48
CA ASP A 478 -8.37 -3.92 34.72
C ASP A 478 -6.99 -4.03 35.37
N ASP A 479 -6.93 -3.81 36.68
CA ASP A 479 -5.73 -3.94 37.51
C ASP A 479 -5.79 -5.16 38.45
N SER A 480 -6.94 -5.86 38.43
CA SER A 480 -7.22 -6.98 39.31
C SER A 480 -8.31 -7.91 38.76
N VAL A 481 -8.24 -9.20 39.13
CA VAL A 481 -9.28 -10.19 38.86
C VAL A 481 -9.40 -11.19 40.01
N LYS A 482 -10.64 -11.60 40.30
CA LYS A 482 -10.95 -12.60 41.33
C LYS A 482 -11.06 -13.98 40.72
N VAL A 483 -10.26 -14.92 41.21
CA VAL A 483 -10.17 -16.31 40.74
C VAL A 483 -10.57 -17.30 41.84
N LYS A 484 -11.05 -18.48 41.43
CA LYS A 484 -11.55 -19.53 42.34
C LYS A 484 -10.96 -20.91 42.01
N PRO A 485 -9.63 -21.10 42.11
CA PRO A 485 -9.00 -22.39 41.83
C PRO A 485 -9.51 -23.48 42.79
N LYS A 486 -9.79 -24.67 42.27
CA LYS A 486 -10.20 -25.86 43.06
C LYS A 486 -9.09 -26.90 43.20
N VAL A 487 -8.02 -26.73 42.43
CA VAL A 487 -6.79 -27.51 42.45
C VAL A 487 -5.64 -26.53 42.33
N GLU A 488 -4.40 -26.98 42.58
CA GLU A 488 -3.21 -26.19 42.30
C GLU A 488 -3.25 -25.65 40.87
N THR A 489 -3.23 -24.32 40.72
CA THR A 489 -3.42 -23.65 39.42
C THR A 489 -2.37 -22.57 39.25
N SER A 490 -1.63 -22.63 38.15
CA SER A 490 -0.76 -21.55 37.69
C SER A 490 -1.51 -20.53 36.85
N TYR A 491 -1.32 -19.25 37.16
CA TYR A 491 -1.81 -18.10 36.40
C TYR A 491 -0.62 -17.39 35.78
N VAL A 492 -0.62 -17.26 34.46
CA VAL A 492 0.42 -16.58 33.69
C VAL A 492 -0.16 -15.28 33.14
N LEU A 493 0.34 -14.15 33.63
CA LEU A 493 0.07 -12.84 33.07
C LEU A 493 1.01 -12.61 31.88
N THR A 494 0.43 -12.47 30.70
CA THR A 494 1.11 -12.10 29.46
C THR A 494 0.81 -10.65 29.12
N ALA A 495 1.85 -9.84 28.93
CA ALA A 495 1.76 -8.49 28.41
C ALA A 495 2.38 -8.41 27.01
N ILE A 496 1.61 -7.89 26.05
CA ILE A 496 2.05 -7.73 24.65
C ILE A 496 2.29 -6.25 24.40
N GLY A 497 3.49 -5.92 23.94
CA GLY A 497 3.96 -4.58 23.62
C GLY A 497 3.43 -4.03 22.29
N PHE A 498 3.82 -2.80 21.98
CA PHE A 498 3.32 -2.07 20.82
C PHE A 498 3.85 -2.61 19.48
N PHE A 499 4.92 -3.40 19.49
CA PHE A 499 5.47 -4.12 18.32
C PHE A 499 5.34 -5.66 18.40
N ASP A 500 4.38 -6.16 19.19
CA ASP A 500 4.11 -7.59 19.43
C ASP A 500 5.19 -8.35 20.23
N GLU A 501 6.11 -7.64 20.88
CA GLU A 501 6.98 -8.23 21.89
C GLU A 501 6.15 -8.72 23.09
N GLU A 502 6.51 -9.88 23.64
CA GLU A 502 5.75 -10.55 24.70
C GLU A 502 6.61 -10.71 25.94
N ILE A 503 6.04 -10.38 27.10
CA ILE A 503 6.61 -10.71 28.40
C ILE A 503 5.58 -11.42 29.27
N THR A 504 6.04 -12.32 30.13
CA THR A 504 5.18 -13.12 31.00
C THR A 504 5.61 -13.07 32.46
N SER A 505 4.66 -13.19 33.38
CA SER A 505 4.89 -13.39 34.81
C SER A 505 3.93 -14.45 35.35
N GLU A 506 4.41 -15.35 36.20
CA GLU A 506 3.63 -16.49 36.70
C GLU A 506 3.41 -16.42 38.22
N ILE A 507 2.22 -16.80 38.66
CA ILE A 507 1.87 -17.05 40.06
C ILE A 507 1.12 -18.37 40.16
N THR A 508 1.55 -19.23 41.07
CA THR A 508 0.86 -20.47 41.40
C THR A 508 0.05 -20.29 42.68
N ILE A 509 -1.23 -20.67 42.65
CA ILE A 509 -2.11 -20.71 43.82
C ILE A 509 -2.42 -22.18 44.13
N ASP A 510 -2.01 -22.65 45.30
CA ASP A 510 -2.39 -23.97 45.82
C ASP A 510 -3.71 -23.88 46.60
N VAL A 511 -4.33 -25.04 46.81
CA VAL A 511 -5.55 -25.20 47.62
C VAL A 511 -5.25 -25.99 48.88
N ILE A 512 -5.94 -25.69 49.97
CA ILE A 512 -5.77 -26.46 51.21
C ILE A 512 -6.17 -27.92 51.00
N LYS A 513 -5.31 -28.84 51.46
CA LYS A 513 -5.47 -30.29 51.33
C LYS A 513 -5.66 -30.91 52.72
N PRO A 514 -6.57 -31.87 52.90
CA PRO A 514 -6.73 -32.58 54.16
C PRO A 514 -5.47 -33.39 54.46
N ILE A 515 -5.10 -33.53 55.73
CA ILE A 515 -3.94 -34.30 56.17
C ILE A 515 -4.42 -35.41 57.11
N ILE A 516 -3.99 -36.65 56.86
CA ILE A 516 -4.21 -37.77 57.79
C ILE A 516 -2.97 -37.85 58.71
N GLU A 517 -3.08 -37.28 59.91
CA GLU A 517 -1.98 -37.26 60.88
C GLU A 517 -1.74 -38.66 61.47
N SER A 518 -2.82 -39.35 61.83
CA SER A 518 -2.78 -40.75 62.27
C SER A 518 -3.98 -41.53 61.73
N PHE A 519 -3.72 -42.80 61.40
CA PHE A 519 -4.75 -43.79 61.12
C PHE A 519 -4.18 -45.14 61.52
N THR A 520 -4.67 -45.68 62.63
CA THR A 520 -4.12 -46.84 63.33
C THR A 520 -5.24 -47.67 63.91
N TRP A 521 -4.92 -48.89 64.30
CA TRP A 521 -5.87 -49.78 64.95
C TRP A 521 -5.20 -50.52 66.10
N GLU A 522 -6.00 -50.90 67.09
CA GLU A 522 -5.58 -51.78 68.18
C GLU A 522 -6.69 -52.76 68.54
N ILE A 523 -6.33 -53.90 69.13
CA ILE A 523 -7.31 -54.90 69.57
C ILE A 523 -7.91 -54.43 70.89
N ASN A 524 -9.23 -54.31 70.94
CA ASN A 524 -9.95 -53.97 72.17
C ASN A 524 -10.70 -55.20 72.70
N LEU A 525 -10.02 -55.92 73.60
CA LEU A 525 -10.54 -57.12 74.26
C LEU A 525 -11.62 -56.82 75.31
N ASP A 526 -11.78 -55.56 75.73
CA ASP A 526 -12.79 -55.17 76.72
C ASP A 526 -14.22 -55.18 76.11
N ILE A 527 -14.33 -55.06 74.80
CA ILE A 527 -15.61 -55.14 74.06
C ILE A 527 -15.87 -56.56 73.59
N ALA A 528 -14.95 -57.16 72.81
CA ALA A 528 -15.06 -58.55 72.34
C ALA A 528 -13.73 -59.07 71.77
N ILE A 529 -13.57 -60.41 71.70
CA ILE A 529 -12.39 -61.07 71.11
C ILE A 529 -12.16 -60.77 69.61
N ASN A 530 -13.21 -60.32 68.92
CA ASN A 530 -13.20 -59.99 67.51
C ASN A 530 -13.42 -58.48 67.27
N ASN A 531 -13.26 -57.65 68.30
CA ASN A 531 -13.40 -56.20 68.19
C ASN A 531 -12.03 -55.50 68.11
N ILE A 532 -11.94 -54.50 67.23
CA ILE A 532 -10.80 -53.58 67.15
C ILE A 532 -11.28 -52.14 67.36
N ASP A 533 -10.36 -51.29 67.83
CA ASP A 533 -10.53 -49.85 67.91
C ASP A 533 -9.76 -49.20 66.77
N LEU A 534 -10.48 -48.63 65.81
CA LEU A 534 -9.92 -47.81 64.75
C LEU A 534 -9.77 -46.39 65.27
N ASN A 535 -8.54 -45.89 65.35
CA ASN A 535 -8.23 -44.54 65.80
C ASN A 535 -7.72 -43.70 64.61
N TRP A 536 -8.31 -42.53 64.40
CA TRP A 536 -7.84 -41.58 63.39
C TRP A 536 -7.83 -40.15 63.89
N GLN A 537 -6.90 -39.38 63.34
CA GLN A 537 -6.81 -37.95 63.51
C GLN A 537 -6.47 -37.33 62.17
N THR A 538 -7.35 -36.46 61.68
CA THR A 538 -7.15 -35.70 60.45
C THR A 538 -7.15 -34.21 60.74
N ASN A 539 -6.42 -33.45 59.92
CA ASN A 539 -6.35 -31.99 59.94
C ASN A 539 -6.85 -31.43 58.60
N TYR A 540 -7.34 -30.19 58.60
CA TYR A 540 -7.94 -29.54 57.42
C TYR A 540 -9.02 -30.38 56.69
N THR A 541 -9.76 -31.17 57.47
CA THR A 541 -10.76 -32.14 57.00
C THR A 541 -12.14 -31.74 57.50
N GLU A 542 -13.14 -31.70 56.62
CA GLU A 542 -14.53 -31.41 56.99
C GLU A 542 -15.27 -32.65 57.50
N SER A 543 -15.00 -33.81 56.88
CA SER A 543 -15.55 -35.09 57.29
C SER A 543 -14.65 -36.24 56.86
N VAL A 544 -14.81 -37.39 57.51
CA VAL A 544 -14.15 -38.64 57.09
C VAL A 544 -15.17 -39.65 56.59
N GLU A 545 -14.72 -40.56 55.75
CA GLU A 545 -15.45 -41.77 55.36
C GLU A 545 -14.52 -42.96 55.53
N ILE A 546 -14.92 -43.95 56.32
CA ILE A 546 -14.10 -45.15 56.59
C ILE A 546 -14.82 -46.38 56.04
N LEU A 547 -14.18 -47.06 55.10
CA LEU A 547 -14.70 -48.26 54.45
C LEU A 547 -13.94 -49.51 54.95
N PRO A 548 -14.60 -50.66 55.15
CA PRO A 548 -16.06 -50.89 55.07
C PRO A 548 -16.80 -50.62 56.40
N ASN A 549 -18.07 -50.21 56.30
CA ASN A 549 -19.09 -50.25 57.36
C ASN A 549 -18.87 -49.39 58.64
N VAL A 550 -18.04 -48.35 58.60
CA VAL A 550 -17.92 -47.40 59.71
C VAL A 550 -18.78 -46.16 59.42
N LYS A 551 -19.68 -45.82 60.35
CA LYS A 551 -20.64 -44.70 60.18
C LYS A 551 -20.12 -43.35 60.70
N GLU A 552 -18.94 -43.33 61.29
CA GLU A 552 -18.34 -42.13 61.84
C GLU A 552 -17.92 -41.15 60.74
N LYS A 553 -18.18 -39.86 60.99
CA LYS A 553 -17.89 -38.78 60.03
C LYS A 553 -16.98 -37.69 60.61
N ASN A 554 -16.67 -37.75 61.90
CA ASN A 554 -15.90 -36.72 62.58
C ASN A 554 -14.40 -36.79 62.20
N PRO A 555 -13.70 -35.66 62.01
CA PRO A 555 -12.27 -35.62 61.67
C PRO A 555 -11.32 -36.30 62.67
N ILE A 556 -11.76 -36.43 63.93
CA ILE A 556 -11.04 -37.14 64.98
C ILE A 556 -12.03 -38.08 65.64
N GLY A 557 -11.63 -39.33 65.84
CA GLY A 557 -12.49 -40.30 66.50
C GLY A 557 -11.89 -41.67 66.68
N THR A 558 -12.66 -42.48 67.41
CA THR A 558 -12.43 -43.90 67.62
C THR A 558 -13.70 -44.64 67.19
N ALA A 559 -13.57 -45.69 66.39
CA ALA A 559 -14.67 -46.57 66.03
C ALA A 559 -14.38 -48.01 66.46
N HIS A 560 -15.34 -48.60 67.16
CA HIS A 560 -15.29 -50.00 67.56
C HIS A 560 -15.88 -50.87 66.44
N VAL A 561 -15.06 -51.73 65.84
CA VAL A 561 -15.44 -52.53 64.68
C VAL A 561 -15.17 -54.00 64.91
N ILE A 562 -16.18 -54.82 64.64
CA ILE A 562 -16.06 -56.28 64.72
C ILE A 562 -15.49 -56.82 63.40
N ILE A 563 -14.36 -57.52 63.47
CA ILE A 563 -13.71 -58.20 62.35
C ILE A 563 -13.49 -59.70 62.65
N ASN A 564 -13.84 -60.56 61.71
CA ASN A 564 -13.69 -62.03 61.85
C ASN A 564 -12.56 -62.61 61.00
N LYS A 565 -11.92 -61.76 60.19
CA LYS A 565 -10.79 -62.05 59.30
C LYS A 565 -10.01 -60.76 59.07
N GLU A 566 -8.81 -60.89 58.52
CA GLU A 566 -8.04 -59.76 58.02
C GLU A 566 -8.93 -58.85 57.15
N THR A 567 -9.02 -57.58 57.55
CA THR A 567 -9.90 -56.58 56.94
C THR A 567 -9.08 -55.33 56.67
N ILE A 568 -9.08 -54.88 55.41
CA ILE A 568 -8.46 -53.63 54.99
C ILE A 568 -9.46 -52.51 55.25
N PHE A 569 -9.04 -51.53 56.06
CA PHE A 569 -9.78 -50.30 56.29
C PHE A 569 -9.18 -49.17 55.47
N LYS A 570 -10.04 -48.42 54.78
CA LYS A 570 -9.70 -47.25 53.99
C LYS A 570 -10.33 -46.01 54.60
N LEU A 571 -9.51 -45.11 55.12
CA LEU A 571 -9.92 -43.78 55.59
C LEU A 571 -9.82 -42.79 54.43
N ILE A 572 -10.94 -42.17 54.07
CA ILE A 572 -11.05 -41.09 53.10
C ILE A 572 -11.33 -39.79 53.88
N ALA A 573 -10.31 -38.95 54.04
CA ALA A 573 -10.43 -37.62 54.60
C ALA A 573 -10.93 -36.64 53.52
N LYS A 574 -12.13 -36.08 53.71
CA LYS A 574 -12.75 -35.12 52.79
C LYS A 574 -12.48 -33.69 53.25
N GLY A 575 -11.65 -32.98 52.51
CA GLY A 575 -11.33 -31.57 52.75
C GLY A 575 -12.16 -30.64 51.87
N LEU A 576 -11.91 -29.33 52.01
CA LEU A 576 -12.68 -28.27 51.35
C LEU A 576 -12.66 -28.33 49.80
N PHE A 577 -11.53 -28.76 49.22
CA PHE A 577 -11.33 -28.81 47.76
C PHE A 577 -10.88 -30.17 47.22
N SER A 578 -10.40 -31.07 48.09
CA SER A 578 -9.82 -32.35 47.70
C SER A 578 -10.03 -33.40 48.80
N ASN A 579 -9.83 -34.67 48.45
CA ASN A 579 -9.90 -35.80 49.38
C ASN A 579 -8.55 -36.51 49.40
N ILE A 580 -8.10 -36.97 50.57
CA ILE A 580 -6.92 -37.84 50.72
C ILE A 580 -7.37 -39.16 51.34
N GLU A 581 -6.73 -40.25 50.94
CA GLU A 581 -7.01 -41.59 51.43
C GLU A 581 -5.78 -42.28 52.03
N LYS A 582 -6.01 -43.14 53.03
CA LYS A 582 -5.00 -44.01 53.64
C LYS A 582 -5.61 -45.36 53.97
N GLU A 583 -4.87 -46.43 53.72
CA GLU A 583 -5.28 -47.80 54.01
C GLU A 583 -4.45 -48.38 55.15
N ILE A 584 -5.12 -49.16 56.00
CA ILE A 584 -4.48 -50.00 57.03
C ILE A 584 -5.13 -51.38 57.01
N THR A 585 -4.34 -52.40 57.32
CA THR A 585 -4.84 -53.77 57.45
C THR A 585 -4.96 -54.11 58.92
N ALA A 586 -6.15 -54.52 59.34
CA ALA A 586 -6.41 -54.98 60.70
C ALA A 586 -6.70 -56.48 60.75
N GLU A 587 -6.18 -57.14 61.77
CA GLU A 587 -6.27 -58.59 61.96
C GLU A 587 -7.01 -58.91 63.28
N PRO A 588 -7.87 -59.94 63.32
CA PRO A 588 -8.53 -60.37 64.54
C PRO A 588 -7.52 -60.98 65.53
N PHE A 589 -7.87 -61.00 66.82
CA PHE A 589 -7.01 -61.60 67.85
C PHE A 589 -6.67 -63.06 67.50
N PRO A 590 -5.38 -63.46 67.50
CA PRO A 590 -4.97 -64.77 67.03
C PRO A 590 -5.53 -65.86 67.95
N VAL A 591 -6.22 -66.85 67.35
CA VAL A 591 -6.65 -68.04 68.08
C VAL A 591 -5.43 -68.93 68.32
N PRO A 592 -5.16 -69.37 69.58
CA PRO A 592 -4.00 -70.20 69.86
C PRO A 592 -4.09 -71.55 69.11
N VAL A 593 -3.07 -71.84 68.30
CA VAL A 593 -2.89 -73.15 67.65
C VAL A 593 -2.02 -74.02 68.56
N VAL A 594 -2.55 -75.15 69.04
CA VAL A 594 -1.79 -76.14 69.82
C VAL A 594 -0.69 -76.73 68.93
N LYS A 595 0.57 -76.29 69.12
CA LYS A 595 1.70 -76.75 68.30
C LYS A 595 2.25 -78.13 68.69
N GLN A 596 2.07 -78.59 69.94
CA GLN A 596 2.49 -79.94 70.34
C GLN A 596 1.88 -80.36 71.69
N ILE A 597 1.57 -81.65 71.84
CA ILE A 597 1.19 -82.30 73.11
C ILE A 597 2.33 -83.26 73.47
N PHE A 598 2.93 -83.14 74.65
CA PHE A 598 3.95 -84.07 75.14
C PHE A 598 3.27 -85.28 75.79
N ALA A 599 3.55 -86.48 75.26
CA ALA A 599 3.22 -87.76 75.90
C ALA A 599 4.51 -88.59 76.04
N GLU A 600 4.83 -89.03 77.25
CA GLU A 600 6.04 -89.81 77.54
C GLU A 600 5.92 -91.26 77.02
N ALA A 601 6.93 -91.72 76.30
CA ALA A 601 7.06 -93.10 75.79
C ALA A 601 8.18 -93.87 76.54
N PRO A 602 8.05 -95.19 76.74
CA PRO A 602 8.90 -95.96 77.64
C PRO A 602 10.34 -96.16 77.13
N LYS A 603 11.29 -96.16 78.07
CA LYS A 603 12.73 -96.37 77.86
C LYS A 603 13.04 -97.79 77.37
N ILE A 604 13.82 -97.90 76.30
CA ILE A 604 14.54 -99.12 75.90
C ILE A 604 16.00 -98.72 75.61
N GLU A 605 16.94 -99.26 76.40
CA GLU A 605 18.39 -99.10 76.20
C GLU A 605 18.94 -100.22 75.30
N ILE A 606 19.70 -99.84 74.26
CA ILE A 606 20.58 -100.75 73.53
C ILE A 606 21.91 -100.03 73.31
N THR A 607 22.99 -100.57 73.89
CA THR A 607 24.37 -100.13 73.68
C THR A 607 25.04 -100.97 72.60
N THR A 608 25.72 -100.34 71.64
CA THR A 608 26.76 -100.99 70.82
C THR A 608 27.92 -100.04 70.58
N ASN A 609 29.12 -100.50 70.93
CA ASN A 609 30.40 -99.82 70.76
C ASN A 609 30.86 -99.88 69.30
N ILE A 610 31.34 -98.76 68.76
CA ILE A 610 32.10 -98.75 67.50
C ILE A 610 33.51 -98.21 67.77
N ASN A 611 34.48 -99.01 67.36
CA ASN A 611 35.91 -98.83 67.50
C ASN A 611 36.45 -97.95 66.35
N LEU A 612 37.23 -96.94 66.71
CA LEU A 612 37.90 -95.99 65.81
C LEU A 612 39.14 -96.63 65.19
N LYS A 613 39.24 -96.64 63.86
CA LYS A 613 40.52 -96.68 63.14
C LYS A 613 40.28 -96.25 61.70
N GLU A 614 41.07 -95.27 61.26
CA GLU A 614 40.95 -94.56 59.98
C GLU A 614 39.77 -93.58 60.04
N VAL A 615 39.94 -92.26 60.08
CA VAL A 615 40.72 -91.45 59.14
C VAL A 615 41.11 -90.11 59.79
N ASN A 616 42.25 -89.61 59.32
CA ASN A 616 42.99 -88.41 59.68
C ASN A 616 42.19 -87.09 59.75
N PHE A 617 42.46 -86.33 60.81
CA PHE A 617 42.41 -84.85 60.96
C PHE A 617 43.18 -84.12 59.82
N PRO A 618 43.17 -82.77 59.61
CA PRO A 618 43.02 -81.65 60.58
C PRO A 618 42.19 -80.44 60.08
N LYS A 619 41.56 -79.66 60.97
CA LYS A 619 41.97 -78.38 61.60
C LYS A 619 42.24 -77.21 60.64
N GLU A 620 41.61 -76.07 60.98
CA GLU A 620 41.55 -74.74 60.33
C GLU A 620 40.27 -74.62 59.48
N LEU A 621 39.24 -73.82 59.79
CA LEU A 621 39.16 -72.53 60.48
C LEU A 621 37.79 -72.45 61.19
N LEU A 622 37.69 -72.42 62.53
CA LEU A 622 37.68 -71.20 63.34
C LEU A 622 37.03 -69.96 62.68
N THR A 623 35.79 -69.66 63.12
CA THR A 623 35.33 -68.36 63.70
C THR A 623 35.35 -67.12 62.78
N VAL A 624 34.42 -66.16 62.79
CA VAL A 624 33.36 -65.72 63.71
C VAL A 624 32.48 -64.71 62.94
N ASN A 625 31.21 -64.65 63.32
CA ASN A 625 30.23 -63.55 63.33
C ASN A 625 30.30 -62.35 62.35
N ASN A 626 29.09 -61.95 61.96
CA ASN A 626 28.52 -60.59 61.98
C ASN A 626 28.24 -59.83 60.66
N ILE A 627 26.93 -59.62 60.49
CA ILE A 627 26.23 -58.37 60.15
C ILE A 627 26.07 -57.98 58.66
N GLN A 628 24.81 -57.70 58.34
CA GLN A 628 24.22 -57.22 57.08
C GLN A 628 24.63 -55.78 56.73
N PHE A 629 24.49 -55.39 55.45
CA PHE A 629 23.59 -54.30 55.02
C PHE A 629 23.20 -54.44 53.54
N SER A 630 21.97 -54.00 53.26
CA SER A 630 21.28 -53.92 51.96
C SER A 630 21.73 -52.71 51.14
N ASN A 631 21.63 -52.80 49.81
CA ASN A 631 20.87 -51.86 48.96
C ASN A 631 21.01 -52.24 47.48
N GLU A 632 19.88 -52.59 46.86
CA GLU A 632 19.68 -52.49 45.42
C GLU A 632 19.24 -51.06 45.07
N VAL A 633 19.85 -50.46 44.04
CA VAL A 633 19.30 -49.31 43.31
C VAL A 633 19.59 -49.48 41.82
N HIS A 634 18.57 -49.22 40.99
CA HIS A 634 18.59 -49.33 39.54
C HIS A 634 18.81 -47.99 38.81
N PHE A 635 19.57 -48.10 37.71
CA PHE A 635 19.69 -47.35 36.44
C PHE A 635 19.62 -45.82 36.34
N ASN A 636 20.64 -45.25 35.69
CA ASN A 636 20.56 -43.99 34.94
C ASN A 636 20.64 -44.25 33.43
N ASN A 637 19.72 -43.61 32.71
CA ASN A 637 19.66 -43.51 31.26
C ASN A 637 20.87 -42.77 30.68
N PHE A 638 21.29 -43.22 29.51
CA PHE A 638 22.22 -42.54 28.62
C PHE A 638 21.55 -41.32 27.98
N GLU A 639 22.09 -40.13 28.22
CA GLU A 639 21.93 -38.98 27.33
C GLU A 639 23.13 -38.91 26.39
N ILE A 640 22.83 -38.76 25.09
CA ILE A 640 23.80 -38.54 24.03
C ILE A 640 24.07 -37.04 23.97
N ASP A 641 25.31 -36.65 24.28
CA ASP A 641 25.83 -35.31 24.09
C ASP A 641 26.18 -35.08 22.61
N SER A 642 25.70 -33.96 22.05
CA SER A 642 25.81 -33.59 20.63
C SER A 642 26.87 -32.51 20.40
N THR A 643 27.89 -32.45 21.25
CA THR A 643 28.94 -31.41 21.24
C THR A 643 30.17 -31.70 20.37
N GLU A 644 30.09 -32.61 19.39
CA GLU A 644 31.23 -32.92 18.50
C GLU A 644 30.89 -32.85 16.99
N LEU A 645 30.07 -31.87 16.59
CA LEU A 645 29.70 -31.70 15.18
C LEU A 645 29.55 -30.22 14.76
N LYS A 646 30.48 -29.37 15.19
CA LYS A 646 30.45 -27.93 14.85
C LYS A 646 31.78 -27.22 14.59
N ASN A 647 32.89 -27.93 14.42
CA ASN A 647 34.20 -27.30 14.18
C ASN A 647 34.90 -27.70 12.85
N THR A 648 34.18 -28.17 11.83
CA THR A 648 34.83 -28.65 10.58
C THR A 648 34.16 -28.24 9.25
N LEU A 649 33.37 -27.17 9.22
CA LEU A 649 32.81 -26.65 7.96
C LEU A 649 33.06 -25.15 7.80
N GLU A 650 34.17 -24.79 7.16
CA GLU A 650 34.42 -23.45 6.61
C GLU A 650 33.97 -23.39 5.14
N PHE A 651 33.21 -22.36 4.79
CA PHE A 651 32.84 -22.03 3.41
C PHE A 651 33.66 -20.82 2.92
N PRO A 652 34.13 -20.82 1.66
CA PRO A 652 34.89 -19.70 1.11
C PRO A 652 34.03 -18.48 0.80
N LEU A 653 34.57 -17.29 1.11
CA LEU A 653 34.04 -15.97 0.77
C LEU A 653 34.49 -15.55 -0.63
N PHE A 654 33.56 -15.07 -1.45
CA PHE A 654 33.85 -14.44 -2.74
C PHE A 654 33.47 -12.95 -2.68
N GLU A 655 34.46 -12.07 -2.83
CA GLU A 655 34.28 -10.63 -3.04
C GLU A 655 34.36 -10.32 -4.54
N TYR A 656 33.36 -9.60 -5.06
CA TYR A 656 33.37 -9.05 -6.41
C TYR A 656 33.38 -7.51 -6.33
N GLU A 657 34.56 -6.89 -6.42
CA GLU A 657 34.68 -5.46 -6.73
C GLU A 657 34.78 -5.26 -8.24
N ASN A 658 33.79 -4.58 -8.82
CA ASN A 658 33.74 -4.27 -10.24
C ASN A 658 34.36 -2.89 -10.50
N VAL A 659 35.66 -2.87 -10.81
CA VAL A 659 36.49 -1.64 -10.90
C VAL A 659 36.34 -0.90 -12.26
N LEU A 660 35.33 -1.23 -13.08
CA LEU A 660 35.15 -0.66 -14.42
C LEU A 660 34.11 0.47 -14.54
N GLU A 661 33.41 0.86 -13.47
CA GLU A 661 32.46 2.00 -13.50
C GLU A 661 33.10 3.37 -13.19
N LYS A 662 34.41 3.44 -12.90
CA LYS A 662 35.08 4.69 -12.46
C LYS A 662 35.79 5.50 -13.55
N LYS A 663 35.46 5.30 -14.83
CA LYS A 663 35.96 6.17 -15.91
C LYS A 663 34.89 6.37 -16.97
N ILE A 664 34.16 7.49 -16.88
CA ILE A 664 33.86 8.47 -17.95
C ILE A 664 32.85 9.46 -17.35
N TYR A 665 33.34 10.62 -16.90
CA TYR A 665 32.52 11.84 -16.80
C TYR A 665 33.30 12.94 -17.52
N ARG A 666 33.03 13.10 -18.82
CA ARG A 666 33.38 14.34 -19.54
C ARG A 666 32.21 15.29 -19.34
N LYS A 667 32.50 16.45 -18.74
CA LYS A 667 31.56 17.53 -18.45
C LYS A 667 30.93 18.04 -19.75
N LYS A 668 29.67 17.69 -20.01
CA LYS A 668 28.84 18.20 -21.11
C LYS A 668 28.45 19.65 -20.80
N ILE A 669 28.73 20.58 -21.70
CA ILE A 669 28.20 21.96 -21.62
C ILE A 669 26.73 21.89 -22.03
N THR A 670 25.83 22.43 -21.21
CA THR A 670 24.38 22.29 -21.43
C THR A 670 23.83 23.47 -22.24
N VAL A 671 22.73 23.26 -22.98
CA VAL A 671 22.00 24.34 -23.68
C VAL A 671 21.57 25.45 -22.70
N THR A 672 21.35 25.10 -21.43
CA THR A 672 21.09 26.04 -20.34
C THR A 672 22.25 27.00 -20.06
N ASP A 673 23.51 26.56 -20.23
CA ASP A 673 24.71 27.41 -20.06
C ASP A 673 24.85 28.42 -21.20
N ILE A 674 24.39 28.06 -22.41
CA ILE A 674 24.38 28.90 -23.60
C ILE A 674 23.22 29.92 -23.50
N TYR A 675 22.03 29.46 -23.13
CA TYR A 675 20.85 30.30 -22.94
C TYR A 675 21.03 31.36 -21.85
N LYS A 676 21.63 30.99 -20.70
CA LYS A 676 22.00 31.95 -19.63
C LYS A 676 22.98 33.01 -20.11
N ARG A 677 23.83 32.74 -21.10
CA ARG A 677 24.72 33.74 -21.71
C ARG A 677 23.99 34.70 -22.65
N VAL A 678 22.94 34.24 -23.33
CA VAL A 678 22.18 35.02 -24.33
C VAL A 678 21.13 35.92 -23.67
N ILE A 679 20.35 35.39 -22.70
CA ILE A 679 19.40 36.20 -21.92
C ILE A 679 20.12 37.31 -21.14
N LYS A 680 21.32 37.05 -20.62
CA LYS A 680 22.15 38.06 -19.93
C LYS A 680 22.68 39.16 -20.87
N LYS A 681 22.68 38.93 -22.18
CA LYS A 681 22.96 39.94 -23.21
C LYS A 681 21.70 40.70 -23.65
N LEU A 682 20.54 40.05 -23.72
CA LEU A 682 19.27 40.67 -24.08
C LEU A 682 18.70 41.57 -22.96
N ILE A 683 18.79 41.14 -21.69
CA ILE A 683 18.37 41.93 -20.52
C ILE A 683 19.26 43.17 -20.29
N LYS A 684 20.44 43.24 -20.92
CA LYS A 684 21.31 44.43 -20.88
C LYS A 684 20.95 45.51 -21.91
N ILE A 685 19.95 45.28 -22.77
CA ILE A 685 19.58 46.16 -23.90
C ILE A 685 18.13 46.68 -23.78
N THR A 686 17.38 46.26 -22.75
CA THR A 686 16.24 47.02 -22.18
C THR A 686 16.72 47.86 -21.02
#